data_AF-A0A1V9Y9G3-F1
#
_entry.id   AF-A0A1V9Y9G3-F1
#
_cell.length_a   1.000
_cell.length_b   1.000
_cell.length_c   1.000
_cell.angle_alpha   90.00
_cell.angle_beta   90.00
_cell.angle_gamma   90.00
#
_symmetry.space_group_name_H-M   'P 1'
#
loop_
_entity.id
_entity.type
_entity.pdbx_description
1 polymer ?
#
loop_
_entity_poly.entity_id
_entity_poly.type
_entity_poly.pdbx_seq_one_letter_code
_entity_poly.pdbx_strand_id
1 'polypeptide(L)'
;MLLSLSSAGVFAIPTLNARQVNKSLAVFTVLQVPDMHYTGDATRILSFLLETKSKMSNSFMYGFLESLYLFHLKDEASVKKAIDTYTSAVVAREIPWAIVFGNHDEGVRLKDTSLTIVLTTSMSRHSMLEYARQRPFAHFESGPPDVKGCGNYELQVQSGNMTAFRMYFIDTGVDGTIDSSQIKYLKALAAAHSDEVAPAILFAHIPIPEFKLQRGESVIHGFKREKVSAGHQDGLLDAMVQSKFQDILCVLCAYVVGNVKAMFVGHDHGNTYCVSRRGVELCYGGGVGYGAAYAVSERTARVIQWRSTNNDSAMSTWVLSDGDFVKREYTLPGPRTAQQSIPPPISCATSVSVHIVFFAITAQTSLAQNLSNYSLYAQESQTDSGPELSFTVLQIPDMHYTGDANRACRGPSHDPCTESDMTKFIASLLDNVKPDLVVFTGDQTREEVKKAIDTYSAQVIARKIPWAMVFGNHDEGGSMSRLEMLTYIAQLPYSYSQFGPTNIGGVGNFELMVSTRRAMNTAFRMYFIDTGIDGAVSSGQLRFLRNLSGAHNDSAPAILFAHIPPPEYNVDPDEQLQHGKKGEAVVSGPQSGLFDSLVEMGDVKAMFVGHDHDNNYCVERSGIELCYGGGSGYGAAYNLAQAPRTARVIQWKRNQFGDGISTWIQTDGDFTKHEYPLFGLEKDCRSSVKQEQIPHSHALHAQVTTAVDASEHTFTVLQIPDMHYTGTATYNCEDPWHDPCTEADMTAFIAALLDNVEPDLVVFTGDQVENQMVIHTPDEVKKAIDAYSAQVIARKIPWAMIFGNHDEGDSMSRQDMLNYITRLPYSYSQFGPKDINGTSNFELEVAAGPDNSTAFRMYFIDTGLKGAISSGQLSYLRNISSAHNDSVPAILFAHFPPPEYDVDEEDIQQGKKGEHVSSGPQSGLFDTLIEMGDVKAMFVGHDHLNDYCAERQGISLCYGGGVGYGIAYNTAGSPRSARVVQWQQTSSREVISTWTLRDGDYTKDELHLFVAENSKNTTTQKEPTTQTNHRNPNELAVPFVAFACFLWAV
;
A
#
# COMPACT_ATOMS: atom_id res chain seq x y z
N MET A 1 -35.99 -22.90 5.72
CA MET A 1 -36.48 -21.91 4.77
C MET A 1 -37.93 -21.63 5.11
N LEU A 2 -38.24 -20.42 5.57
CA LEU A 2 -39.59 -19.83 5.50
C LEU A 2 -39.52 -18.30 5.48
N LEU A 3 -40.68 -17.76 5.18
CA LEU A 3 -41.03 -16.83 4.11
C LEU A 3 -42.23 -16.06 4.75
N SER A 4 -42.76 -14.94 4.25
CA SER A 4 -44.18 -14.65 4.54
C SER A 4 -44.90 -13.88 3.45
N LEU A 5 -46.22 -13.72 3.65
CA LEU A 5 -46.95 -12.61 3.08
C LEU A 5 -46.21 -11.31 3.42
N SER A 6 -45.40 -10.86 2.45
CA SER A 6 -44.51 -9.70 2.47
C SER A 6 -43.45 -9.59 3.60
N SER A 7 -43.19 -10.64 4.39
CA SER A 7 -41.94 -10.73 5.17
C SER A 7 -40.76 -11.27 4.35
N ALA A 8 -39.58 -10.71 4.61
CA ALA A 8 -38.31 -11.20 4.06
C ALA A 8 -37.90 -12.51 4.77
N GLY A 9 -37.80 -13.59 4.00
CA GLY A 9 -37.41 -14.91 4.51
C GLY A 9 -35.90 -15.10 4.49
N VAL A 10 -35.33 -15.63 5.58
CA VAL A 10 -33.90 -15.88 5.73
C VAL A 10 -33.65 -17.38 5.84
N PHE A 11 -32.82 -17.94 4.97
CA PHE A 11 -32.84 -19.36 4.61
C PHE A 11 -31.45 -20.02 4.77
N ALA A 12 -31.26 -21.05 5.61
CA ALA A 12 -29.93 -21.66 5.83
C ALA A 12 -29.93 -23.19 5.83
N ILE A 13 -28.92 -23.83 5.23
CA ILE A 13 -28.80 -25.30 5.06
C ILE A 13 -27.60 -25.85 5.86
N PRO A 14 -27.63 -27.12 6.30
CA PRO A 14 -28.40 -27.65 7.43
C PRO A 14 -27.53 -27.81 8.70
N THR A 15 -28.18 -28.12 9.83
CA THR A 15 -27.62 -28.41 11.17
C THR A 15 -26.90 -27.28 11.92
N LEU A 16 -27.31 -27.06 13.18
CA LEU A 16 -26.70 -26.17 14.18
C LEU A 16 -25.42 -26.80 14.80
N ASN A 17 -24.49 -27.19 13.93
CA ASN A 17 -23.11 -27.52 14.26
C ASN A 17 -22.29 -27.41 12.98
N ALA A 18 -21.15 -26.71 13.04
CA ALA A 18 -20.28 -26.56 11.88
C ALA A 18 -19.85 -27.94 11.34
N ARG A 19 -19.99 -28.15 10.01
CA ARG A 19 -19.46 -29.34 9.34
C ARG A 19 -17.93 -29.35 9.45
N GLN A 20 -17.38 -30.09 10.41
CA GLN A 20 -15.94 -30.35 10.52
C GLN A 20 -15.45 -31.24 9.37
N VAL A 21 -15.25 -30.63 8.20
CA VAL A 21 -14.52 -31.23 7.08
C VAL A 21 -13.04 -30.94 7.33
N ASN A 22 -12.40 -31.82 8.10
CA ASN A 22 -11.17 -31.59 8.86
C ASN A 22 -11.32 -30.57 10.00
N LYS A 23 -10.41 -30.61 10.97
CA LYS A 23 -10.46 -29.87 12.25
C LYS A 23 -10.03 -28.40 12.14
N SER A 24 -10.36 -27.73 11.02
CA SER A 24 -9.73 -26.44 10.68
C SER A 24 -10.54 -25.49 9.80
N LEU A 25 -11.78 -25.82 9.42
CA LEU A 25 -12.66 -24.95 8.65
C LEU A 25 -14.14 -25.16 9.03
N ALA A 26 -14.84 -24.07 9.35
CA ALA A 26 -16.28 -23.96 9.48
C ALA A 26 -16.85 -23.09 8.35
N VAL A 27 -18.01 -23.45 7.81
CA VAL A 27 -18.72 -22.65 6.80
C VAL A 27 -20.23 -22.66 7.11
N PHE A 28 -20.83 -21.49 7.10
CA PHE A 28 -22.27 -21.25 7.26
C PHE A 28 -22.79 -20.47 6.04
N THR A 29 -24.04 -20.70 5.61
CA THR A 29 -24.58 -20.02 4.42
C THR A 29 -26.07 -19.76 4.56
N VAL A 30 -26.43 -18.53 4.23
CA VAL A 30 -27.74 -17.92 4.32
C VAL A 30 -28.14 -17.44 2.92
N LEU A 31 -29.39 -17.64 2.55
CA LEU A 31 -30.04 -17.03 1.39
C LEU A 31 -31.13 -16.10 1.94
N GLN A 32 -30.96 -14.80 1.79
CA GLN A 32 -31.99 -13.80 2.00
C GLN A 32 -32.89 -13.81 0.76
N VAL A 33 -34.19 -14.09 0.95
CA VAL A 33 -35.20 -13.93 -0.09
C VAL A 33 -36.14 -12.80 0.30
N PRO A 34 -35.95 -11.60 -0.30
CA PRO A 34 -36.76 -10.42 -0.06
C PRO A 34 -38.07 -10.46 -0.87
N ASP A 35 -38.99 -9.58 -0.47
CA ASP A 35 -40.30 -9.27 -1.09
C ASP A 35 -40.95 -10.37 -1.97
N MET A 36 -41.92 -11.07 -1.37
CA MET A 36 -42.56 -12.24 -1.94
C MET A 36 -44.05 -12.03 -2.16
N HIS A 37 -44.38 -11.29 -3.23
CA HIS A 37 -45.74 -11.18 -3.76
C HIS A 37 -46.18 -12.48 -4.48
N TYR A 38 -47.31 -13.04 -4.04
CA TYR A 38 -47.91 -14.27 -4.58
C TYR A 38 -49.17 -13.98 -5.42
N THR A 39 -49.25 -14.60 -6.61
CA THR A 39 -50.35 -14.39 -7.57
C THR A 39 -51.06 -15.67 -8.06
N GLY A 40 -50.57 -16.87 -7.72
CA GLY A 40 -51.36 -18.11 -7.90
C GLY A 40 -50.61 -19.39 -8.27
N ASP A 41 -49.44 -19.30 -8.91
CA ASP A 41 -48.68 -20.47 -9.40
C ASP A 41 -47.42 -20.74 -8.55
N ALA A 42 -47.44 -21.84 -7.79
CA ALA A 42 -46.31 -22.28 -6.98
C ALA A 42 -45.24 -23.06 -7.77
N THR A 43 -45.53 -23.46 -9.02
CA THR A 43 -44.73 -24.43 -9.77
C THR A 43 -43.37 -23.86 -10.18
N ARG A 44 -43.31 -22.57 -10.57
CA ARG A 44 -42.07 -21.93 -11.05
C ARG A 44 -41.02 -21.70 -9.94
N ILE A 45 -41.46 -21.39 -8.72
CA ILE A 45 -40.57 -21.26 -7.56
C ILE A 45 -39.93 -22.62 -7.22
N LEU A 46 -40.65 -23.72 -7.45
CA LEU A 46 -40.09 -25.07 -7.25
C LEU A 46 -38.97 -25.38 -8.25
N SER A 47 -39.06 -24.91 -9.51
CA SER A 47 -38.02 -25.06 -10.53
C SER A 47 -36.71 -24.37 -10.15
N PHE A 48 -36.77 -23.08 -9.80
CA PHE A 48 -35.61 -22.27 -9.36
C PHE A 48 -34.87 -22.91 -8.16
N LEU A 49 -35.61 -23.60 -7.28
CA LEU A 49 -35.08 -24.33 -6.12
C LEU A 49 -34.70 -25.80 -6.40
N LEU A 50 -34.81 -26.27 -7.65
CA LEU A 50 -34.38 -27.60 -8.09
C LEU A 50 -33.13 -27.53 -8.97
N GLU A 51 -33.03 -26.54 -9.87
CA GLU A 51 -31.90 -26.37 -10.80
C GLU A 51 -30.56 -26.21 -10.08
N THR A 52 -30.54 -25.63 -8.88
CA THR A 52 -29.35 -25.35 -8.06
C THR A 52 -28.57 -26.59 -7.57
N LYS A 53 -28.93 -27.82 -7.99
CA LYS A 53 -28.26 -29.06 -7.57
C LYS A 53 -27.98 -30.09 -8.67
N SER A 54 -28.65 -30.05 -9.84
CA SER A 54 -28.53 -31.09 -10.89
C SER A 54 -27.70 -30.63 -12.10
N LYS A 55 -26.71 -31.43 -12.49
CA LYS A 55 -25.73 -31.12 -13.55
C LYS A 55 -26.27 -31.29 -14.98
N MET A 56 -25.75 -30.45 -15.88
CA MET A 56 -25.51 -30.67 -17.33
C MET A 56 -26.69 -30.81 -18.33
N SER A 57 -26.56 -30.04 -19.42
CA SER A 57 -27.02 -30.25 -20.81
C SER A 57 -28.47 -29.94 -21.24
N ASN A 58 -28.54 -29.23 -22.38
CA ASN A 58 -29.58 -29.12 -23.41
C ASN A 58 -31.03 -28.66 -23.09
N SER A 59 -31.29 -27.37 -23.42
CA SER A 59 -32.43 -26.81 -24.22
C SER A 59 -33.89 -27.33 -24.06
N PHE A 60 -34.88 -26.41 -24.03
CA PHE A 60 -35.63 -25.93 -25.23
C PHE A 60 -36.84 -24.98 -24.93
N MET A 61 -36.85 -23.78 -25.53
CA MET A 61 -37.98 -22.94 -26.05
C MET A 61 -39.31 -22.61 -25.28
N TYR A 62 -39.61 -21.29 -25.22
CA TYR A 62 -40.90 -20.56 -25.47
C TYR A 62 -42.19 -20.76 -24.61
N GLY A 63 -42.98 -19.66 -24.41
CA GLY A 63 -44.43 -19.77 -24.11
C GLY A 63 -45.25 -18.61 -23.48
N PHE A 64 -45.46 -17.49 -24.19
CA PHE A 64 -46.66 -16.59 -24.29
C PHE A 64 -47.70 -16.37 -23.13
N LEU A 65 -48.11 -15.09 -22.92
CA LEU A 65 -49.29 -14.56 -22.16
C LEU A 65 -49.34 -14.87 -20.63
N GLU A 66 -50.06 -14.15 -19.75
CA GLU A 66 -51.23 -13.24 -19.86
C GLU A 66 -51.20 -12.13 -18.76
N SER A 67 -52.22 -11.24 -18.67
CA SER A 67 -52.23 -10.11 -17.72
C SER A 67 -53.59 -9.89 -17.00
N LEU A 68 -53.67 -10.14 -15.69
CA LEU A 68 -54.63 -9.54 -14.73
C LEU A 68 -54.30 -9.96 -13.27
N TYR A 69 -55.13 -9.49 -12.30
CA TYR A 69 -55.20 -9.86 -10.87
C TYR A 69 -54.16 -9.34 -9.86
N LEU A 70 -54.62 -8.42 -9.00
CA LEU A 70 -54.00 -7.95 -7.75
C LEU A 70 -55.08 -7.84 -6.65
N PHE A 71 -55.70 -8.96 -6.24
CA PHE A 71 -56.81 -8.91 -5.27
C PHE A 71 -57.03 -10.18 -4.43
N HIS A 72 -57.30 -9.94 -3.14
CA HIS A 72 -57.95 -10.83 -2.15
C HIS A 72 -57.13 -11.98 -1.53
N LEU A 73 -56.60 -11.71 -0.33
CA LEU A 73 -56.54 -12.68 0.77
C LEU A 73 -57.31 -12.05 1.95
N LYS A 74 -58.61 -12.35 2.05
CA LYS A 74 -59.53 -11.68 3.01
C LYS A 74 -59.82 -12.49 4.27
N ASP A 75 -59.61 -13.80 4.23
CA ASP A 75 -59.92 -14.73 5.31
C ASP A 75 -58.67 -15.42 5.89
N GLU A 76 -58.77 -15.84 7.15
CA GLU A 76 -57.69 -16.48 7.89
C GLU A 76 -57.21 -17.80 7.25
N ALA A 77 -58.10 -18.56 6.60
CA ALA A 77 -57.71 -19.81 5.95
C ALA A 77 -56.89 -19.56 4.67
N SER A 78 -57.17 -18.50 3.92
CA SER A 78 -56.37 -18.07 2.78
C SER A 78 -55.00 -17.52 3.20
N VAL A 79 -54.94 -16.76 4.29
CA VAL A 79 -53.65 -16.32 4.90
C VAL A 79 -52.84 -17.55 5.33
N LYS A 80 -53.43 -18.46 6.11
CA LYS A 80 -52.80 -19.71 6.54
C LYS A 80 -52.38 -20.62 5.39
N LYS A 81 -53.21 -20.77 4.36
CA LYS A 81 -52.88 -21.52 3.14
C LYS A 81 -51.71 -20.89 2.41
N ALA A 82 -51.59 -19.56 2.36
CA ALA A 82 -50.36 -18.93 1.90
C ALA A 82 -49.20 -19.42 2.79
N ILE A 83 -49.31 -19.32 4.12
CA ILE A 83 -48.30 -19.77 5.10
C ILE A 83 -47.88 -21.24 4.95
N ASP A 84 -48.76 -22.14 4.50
CA ASP A 84 -48.36 -23.52 4.19
C ASP A 84 -47.82 -23.69 2.76
N THR A 85 -48.37 -22.98 1.77
CA THR A 85 -47.96 -23.07 0.34
C THR A 85 -46.55 -22.55 0.14
N TYR A 86 -46.30 -21.33 0.62
CA TYR A 86 -44.98 -20.74 0.87
C TYR A 86 -43.95 -21.80 1.32
N THR A 87 -44.30 -22.53 2.38
CA THR A 87 -43.34 -23.21 3.25
C THR A 87 -43.23 -24.71 2.97
N SER A 88 -44.02 -25.17 2.01
CA SER A 88 -44.03 -26.54 1.50
C SER A 88 -42.64 -26.99 1.00
N ALA A 89 -42.03 -26.25 0.08
CA ALA A 89 -40.80 -26.62 -0.65
C ALA A 89 -39.55 -26.75 0.25
N VAL A 90 -39.68 -26.48 1.54
CA VAL A 90 -38.60 -25.95 2.35
C VAL A 90 -38.62 -26.49 3.78
N VAL A 91 -39.80 -26.71 4.34
CA VAL A 91 -40.04 -27.82 5.27
C VAL A 91 -39.66 -29.15 4.60
N ALA A 92 -40.06 -29.38 3.35
CA ALA A 92 -39.74 -30.59 2.58
C ALA A 92 -38.26 -30.75 2.16
N ARG A 93 -37.38 -29.80 2.51
CA ARG A 93 -35.92 -29.88 2.30
C ARG A 93 -35.13 -29.86 3.62
N GLU A 94 -35.81 -29.84 4.78
CA GLU A 94 -35.21 -29.83 6.12
C GLU A 94 -34.25 -28.66 6.40
N ILE A 95 -34.63 -27.47 5.91
CA ILE A 95 -33.78 -26.28 5.92
C ILE A 95 -34.17 -25.37 7.11
N PRO A 96 -33.25 -25.01 8.03
CA PRO A 96 -33.40 -23.91 9.02
C PRO A 96 -33.68 -22.51 8.42
N TRP A 97 -34.20 -21.57 9.23
CA TRP A 97 -34.67 -20.24 8.76
C TRP A 97 -35.27 -19.30 9.82
N ALA A 98 -35.46 -18.04 9.40
CA ALA A 98 -36.07 -16.93 10.14
C ALA A 98 -36.91 -16.00 9.21
N ILE A 99 -37.64 -15.00 9.73
CA ILE A 99 -38.37 -13.97 8.93
C ILE A 99 -38.30 -12.54 9.52
N VAL A 100 -38.34 -11.51 8.66
CA VAL A 100 -38.58 -10.11 9.06
C VAL A 100 -39.82 -9.56 8.37
N PHE A 101 -40.86 -9.23 9.15
CA PHE A 101 -42.13 -8.69 8.64
C PHE A 101 -41.96 -7.34 7.92
N GLY A 102 -42.57 -7.22 6.74
CA GLY A 102 -42.52 -6.04 5.88
C GLY A 102 -43.71 -5.11 6.05
N ASN A 103 -43.80 -4.09 5.20
CA ASN A 103 -44.76 -2.99 5.36
C ASN A 103 -46.15 -3.27 4.77
N HIS A 104 -46.35 -4.42 4.14
CA HIS A 104 -47.63 -4.80 3.49
C HIS A 104 -48.40 -5.90 4.26
N ASP A 105 -47.82 -6.44 5.33
CA ASP A 105 -48.24 -7.69 5.97
C ASP A 105 -49.56 -7.57 6.77
N GLU A 106 -49.95 -6.36 7.16
CA GLU A 106 -51.20 -6.09 7.91
C GLU A 106 -52.32 -5.48 7.05
N GLY A 107 -52.03 -5.17 5.77
CA GLY A 107 -53.01 -4.68 4.82
C GLY A 107 -52.45 -3.70 3.78
N VAL A 108 -53.28 -3.39 2.79
CA VAL A 108 -52.95 -2.45 1.71
C VAL A 108 -53.76 -1.16 1.88
N ARG A 109 -53.07 -0.02 1.91
CA ARG A 109 -53.69 1.31 1.78
C ARG A 109 -53.56 1.80 0.34
N LEU A 110 -54.67 1.77 -0.39
CA LEU A 110 -54.74 2.45 -1.69
C LEU A 110 -55.06 3.93 -1.46
N LYS A 111 -54.20 4.82 -1.95
CA LYS A 111 -54.45 6.26 -2.08
C LYS A 111 -54.70 6.58 -3.55
N ASP A 112 -55.97 6.73 -3.91
CA ASP A 112 -56.36 7.57 -5.03
C ASP A 112 -57.08 8.83 -4.48
N THR A 113 -57.11 9.88 -5.28
CA THR A 113 -57.29 11.30 -4.92
C THR A 113 -58.68 11.69 -4.41
N SER A 114 -59.57 10.73 -4.15
CA SER A 114 -60.90 10.98 -3.55
C SER A 114 -61.37 9.94 -2.53
N LEU A 115 -60.73 8.77 -2.40
CA LEU A 115 -61.10 7.74 -1.40
C LEU A 115 -59.89 6.95 -0.91
N THR A 116 -59.69 6.88 0.42
CA THR A 116 -58.73 5.95 1.04
C THR A 116 -59.48 4.70 1.50
N ILE A 117 -59.28 3.59 0.79
CA ILE A 117 -59.78 2.27 1.22
C ILE A 117 -58.63 1.54 1.93
N VAL A 118 -58.84 1.17 3.19
CA VAL A 118 -57.92 0.34 3.96
C VAL A 118 -58.41 -1.11 3.89
N LEU A 119 -57.64 -1.98 3.22
CA LEU A 119 -57.91 -3.41 3.18
C LEU A 119 -57.00 -4.11 4.20
N THR A 120 -57.50 -4.27 5.43
CA THR A 120 -56.80 -5.02 6.50
C THR A 120 -56.83 -6.52 6.26
N THR A 121 -55.76 -7.23 6.63
CA THR A 121 -55.76 -8.69 6.75
C THR A 121 -56.65 -9.15 7.91
N SER A 122 -57.14 -10.39 7.85
CA SER A 122 -57.93 -11.02 8.95
C SER A 122 -57.07 -11.71 10.02
N MET A 123 -55.75 -11.80 9.81
CA MET A 123 -54.76 -12.12 10.84
C MET A 123 -53.86 -10.91 11.11
N SER A 124 -53.42 -10.74 12.35
CA SER A 124 -52.38 -9.77 12.73
C SER A 124 -50.97 -10.32 12.49
N ARG A 125 -49.95 -9.45 12.42
CA ARG A 125 -48.53 -9.86 12.27
C ARG A 125 -48.12 -10.91 13.30
N HIS A 126 -48.47 -10.70 14.58
CA HIS A 126 -48.18 -11.64 15.67
C HIS A 126 -48.91 -12.99 15.50
N SER A 127 -50.18 -13.00 15.08
CA SER A 127 -50.89 -14.27 14.77
C SER A 127 -50.27 -15.01 13.57
N MET A 128 -49.72 -14.29 12.60
CA MET A 128 -48.99 -14.88 11.48
C MET A 128 -47.61 -15.40 11.89
N LEU A 129 -46.90 -14.68 12.77
CA LEU A 129 -45.65 -15.12 13.40
C LEU A 129 -45.86 -16.44 14.13
N GLU A 130 -46.83 -16.52 15.06
CA GLU A 130 -47.08 -17.74 15.84
C GLU A 130 -47.59 -18.91 14.99
N TYR A 131 -48.39 -18.66 13.95
CA TYR A 131 -48.81 -19.73 13.03
C TYR A 131 -47.63 -20.27 12.19
N ALA A 132 -46.76 -19.38 11.71
CA ALA A 132 -45.54 -19.76 11.00
C ALA A 132 -44.55 -20.50 11.93
N ARG A 133 -44.37 -20.04 13.18
CA ARG A 133 -43.45 -20.64 14.18
C ARG A 133 -43.73 -22.12 14.47
N GLN A 134 -44.98 -22.55 14.29
CA GLN A 134 -45.42 -23.95 14.45
C GLN A 134 -44.98 -24.88 13.31
N ARG A 135 -44.28 -24.38 12.28
CA ARG A 135 -43.81 -25.18 11.14
C ARG A 135 -42.42 -25.79 11.41
N PRO A 136 -42.09 -26.96 10.83
CA PRO A 136 -40.79 -27.58 11.05
C PRO A 136 -39.59 -26.69 10.72
N PHE A 137 -38.50 -26.90 11.45
CA PHE A 137 -37.21 -26.17 11.33
C PHE A 137 -37.29 -24.67 11.67
N ALA A 138 -38.35 -24.21 12.34
CA ALA A 138 -38.53 -22.83 12.76
C ALA A 138 -37.43 -22.34 13.72
N HIS A 139 -36.81 -21.21 13.38
CA HIS A 139 -35.88 -20.50 14.27
C HIS A 139 -36.19 -19.00 14.25
N PHE A 140 -37.25 -18.61 14.98
CA PHE A 140 -37.48 -17.24 15.44
C PHE A 140 -38.40 -17.26 16.66
N GLU A 141 -38.53 -16.10 17.33
CA GLU A 141 -39.45 -15.89 18.44
C GLU A 141 -40.25 -14.60 18.24
N SER A 142 -41.36 -14.45 18.97
CA SER A 142 -42.00 -13.13 19.09
C SER A 142 -41.11 -12.25 19.95
N GLY A 143 -40.87 -11.01 19.52
CA GLY A 143 -40.14 -10.02 20.32
C GLY A 143 -40.88 -9.66 21.61
N PRO A 144 -40.18 -9.02 22.57
CA PRO A 144 -40.76 -8.65 23.86
C PRO A 144 -41.99 -7.74 23.71
N PRO A 145 -43.01 -7.88 24.58
CA PRO A 145 -44.29 -7.17 24.44
C PRO A 145 -44.19 -5.65 24.68
N ASP A 146 -43.07 -5.16 25.21
CA ASP A 146 -42.75 -3.75 25.43
C ASP A 146 -41.87 -3.13 24.32
N VAL A 147 -41.57 -3.89 23.25
CA VAL A 147 -40.74 -3.45 22.11
C VAL A 147 -41.62 -3.22 20.88
N LYS A 148 -41.39 -2.12 20.12
CA LYS A 148 -42.14 -1.84 18.88
C LYS A 148 -41.91 -2.96 17.86
N GLY A 149 -42.99 -3.57 17.38
CA GLY A 149 -42.95 -4.62 16.36
C GLY A 149 -42.85 -6.03 16.97
N CYS A 150 -43.38 -7.02 16.25
CA CYS A 150 -43.51 -8.39 16.75
C CYS A 150 -42.33 -9.30 16.38
N GLY A 151 -41.58 -8.99 15.32
CA GLY A 151 -40.46 -9.78 14.82
C GLY A 151 -39.07 -9.28 15.24
N ASN A 152 -38.88 -8.92 16.52
CA ASN A 152 -37.58 -8.47 17.04
C ASN A 152 -36.90 -9.59 17.85
N TYR A 153 -35.80 -10.17 17.36
CA TYR A 153 -35.11 -11.29 18.02
C TYR A 153 -33.64 -11.44 17.55
N GLU A 154 -32.87 -12.29 18.23
CA GLU A 154 -31.51 -12.71 17.85
C GLU A 154 -31.51 -14.20 17.48
N LEU A 155 -30.63 -14.60 16.55
CA LEU A 155 -30.23 -15.99 16.34
C LEU A 155 -28.72 -16.13 16.43
N GLN A 156 -28.27 -17.16 17.14
CA GLN A 156 -26.85 -17.49 17.31
C GLN A 156 -26.50 -18.75 16.51
N VAL A 157 -25.41 -18.69 15.76
CA VAL A 157 -24.80 -19.85 15.10
C VAL A 157 -23.69 -20.37 16.00
N GLN A 158 -23.85 -21.59 16.50
CA GLN A 158 -22.90 -22.19 17.45
C GLN A 158 -21.88 -23.10 16.75
N SER A 159 -20.63 -23.08 17.24
CA SER A 159 -19.55 -23.97 16.81
C SER A 159 -18.95 -24.64 18.05
N GLY A 160 -19.42 -25.83 18.39
CA GLY A 160 -19.17 -26.42 19.70
C GLY A 160 -19.86 -25.60 20.79
N ASN A 161 -19.09 -25.14 21.78
CA ASN A 161 -19.59 -24.33 22.91
C ASN A 161 -19.36 -22.81 22.72
N MET A 162 -19.05 -22.35 21.50
CA MET A 162 -18.76 -20.94 21.21
C MET A 162 -19.67 -20.39 20.12
N THR A 163 -20.22 -19.19 20.38
CA THR A 163 -20.98 -18.43 19.38
C THR A 163 -20.06 -18.02 18.25
N ALA A 164 -20.25 -18.64 17.09
CA ALA A 164 -19.45 -18.41 15.90
C ALA A 164 -19.90 -17.14 15.14
N PHE A 165 -21.21 -16.86 15.17
CA PHE A 165 -21.82 -15.75 14.43
C PHE A 165 -23.20 -15.40 15.01
N ARG A 166 -23.59 -14.12 14.95
CA ARG A 166 -24.92 -13.64 15.39
C ARG A 166 -25.72 -12.97 14.27
N MET A 167 -27.04 -13.12 14.30
CA MET A 167 -27.97 -12.49 13.37
C MET A 167 -29.08 -11.79 14.16
N TYR A 168 -29.19 -10.47 14.01
CA TYR A 168 -30.24 -9.66 14.61
C TYR A 168 -31.37 -9.40 13.63
N PHE A 169 -32.61 -9.42 14.10
CA PHE A 169 -33.81 -9.22 13.29
C PHE A 169 -34.61 -8.05 13.89
N ILE A 170 -34.92 -7.03 13.09
CA ILE A 170 -35.68 -5.84 13.49
C ILE A 170 -36.99 -5.75 12.70
N ASP A 171 -38.12 -5.73 13.39
CA ASP A 171 -39.43 -5.43 12.80
C ASP A 171 -39.59 -3.90 12.65
N THR A 172 -39.25 -3.38 11.48
CA THR A 172 -39.35 -1.93 11.16
C THR A 172 -40.79 -1.43 10.99
N GLY A 173 -41.81 -2.28 11.19
CA GLY A 173 -43.22 -1.94 11.02
C GLY A 173 -43.59 -1.52 9.59
N VAL A 174 -44.65 -0.72 9.48
CA VAL A 174 -45.18 -0.22 8.20
C VAL A 174 -44.59 1.15 7.80
N ASP A 175 -44.07 1.90 8.77
CA ASP A 175 -43.50 3.25 8.61
C ASP A 175 -41.98 3.28 8.44
N GLY A 176 -41.30 2.16 8.72
CA GLY A 176 -39.84 2.04 8.63
C GLY A 176 -39.08 2.62 9.82
N THR A 177 -39.78 3.19 10.79
CA THR A 177 -39.18 3.88 11.94
C THR A 177 -38.70 2.86 12.97
N ILE A 178 -37.38 2.75 13.14
CA ILE A 178 -36.76 2.02 14.26
C ILE A 178 -36.98 2.84 15.53
N ASP A 179 -37.62 2.22 16.54
CA ASP A 179 -37.97 2.89 17.79
C ASP A 179 -36.90 2.75 18.89
N SER A 180 -36.94 3.68 19.84
CA SER A 180 -36.12 3.69 21.06
C SER A 180 -36.19 2.39 21.86
N SER A 181 -37.35 1.72 21.92
CA SER A 181 -37.51 0.40 22.57
C SER A 181 -36.72 -0.71 21.87
N GLN A 182 -36.71 -0.71 20.53
CA GLN A 182 -35.95 -1.68 19.72
C GLN A 182 -34.44 -1.47 19.91
N ILE A 183 -33.99 -0.21 19.89
CA ILE A 183 -32.60 0.16 20.17
C ILE A 183 -32.19 -0.28 21.59
N LYS A 184 -33.06 -0.06 22.59
CA LYS A 184 -32.81 -0.47 23.99
C LYS A 184 -32.77 -2.00 24.16
N TYR A 185 -33.64 -2.73 23.47
CA TYR A 185 -33.67 -4.19 23.49
C TYR A 185 -32.40 -4.81 22.88
N LEU A 186 -31.98 -4.31 21.72
CA LEU A 186 -30.73 -4.77 21.07
C LEU A 186 -29.49 -4.45 21.92
N LYS A 187 -29.47 -3.30 22.61
CA LYS A 187 -28.43 -2.99 23.62
C LYS A 187 -28.39 -4.01 24.75
N ALA A 188 -29.54 -4.43 25.25
CA ALA A 188 -29.62 -5.43 26.32
C ALA A 188 -29.13 -6.81 25.86
N LEU A 189 -29.46 -7.23 24.63
CA LEU A 189 -28.95 -8.46 24.03
C LEU A 189 -27.42 -8.43 23.86
N ALA A 190 -26.88 -7.37 23.24
CA ALA A 190 -25.44 -7.26 23.03
C ALA A 190 -24.65 -7.15 24.36
N ALA A 191 -25.19 -6.43 25.35
CA ALA A 191 -24.58 -6.33 26.67
C ALA A 191 -24.62 -7.64 27.47
N ALA A 192 -25.59 -8.53 27.23
CA ALA A 192 -25.62 -9.89 27.79
C ALA A 192 -24.53 -10.81 27.20
N HIS A 193 -23.86 -10.38 26.13
CA HIS A 193 -22.85 -11.13 25.39
C HIS A 193 -21.53 -10.35 25.20
N SER A 194 -21.22 -9.41 26.10
CA SER A 194 -20.03 -8.55 26.06
C SER A 194 -18.71 -9.32 25.94
N ASP A 195 -18.66 -10.51 26.54
CA ASP A 195 -17.43 -11.28 26.74
C ASP A 195 -17.13 -12.21 25.53
N GLU A 196 -18.04 -12.24 24.55
CA GLU A 196 -17.97 -13.09 23.36
C GLU A 196 -17.82 -12.25 22.07
N VAL A 197 -16.61 -12.24 21.51
CA VAL A 197 -16.23 -11.48 20.29
C VAL A 197 -16.74 -12.14 18.98
N ALA A 198 -18.03 -12.46 18.93
CA ALA A 198 -18.67 -13.01 17.73
C ALA A 198 -19.04 -11.89 16.72
N PRO A 199 -18.70 -12.03 15.42
CA PRO A 199 -19.18 -11.12 14.39
C PRO A 199 -20.71 -11.23 14.20
N ALA A 200 -21.34 -10.14 13.77
CA ALA A 200 -22.79 -10.08 13.62
C ALA A 200 -23.25 -9.48 12.28
N ILE A 201 -24.50 -9.78 11.90
CA ILE A 201 -25.25 -9.06 10.86
C ILE A 201 -26.66 -8.72 11.35
N LEU A 202 -27.32 -7.81 10.63
CA LEU A 202 -28.65 -7.32 10.98
C LEU A 202 -29.60 -7.42 9.77
N PHE A 203 -30.83 -7.86 10.00
CA PHE A 203 -31.90 -7.92 9.01
C PHE A 203 -33.04 -6.98 9.40
N ALA A 204 -33.50 -6.18 8.43
CA ALA A 204 -34.67 -5.31 8.52
C ALA A 204 -35.47 -5.40 7.21
N HIS A 205 -36.71 -4.88 7.17
CA HIS A 205 -37.41 -4.76 5.88
C HIS A 205 -37.09 -3.43 5.18
N ILE A 206 -37.47 -2.31 5.80
CA ILE A 206 -37.28 -0.95 5.24
C ILE A 206 -35.84 -0.45 5.53
N PRO A 207 -35.16 0.17 4.55
CA PRO A 207 -33.86 0.81 4.76
C PRO A 207 -33.90 2.02 5.71
N ILE A 208 -32.83 2.17 6.48
CA ILE A 208 -32.51 3.41 7.18
C ILE A 208 -32.02 4.49 6.18
N PRO A 209 -32.14 5.80 6.49
CA PRO A 209 -31.72 6.90 5.61
C PRO A 209 -30.32 6.76 5.03
N GLU A 210 -29.39 6.14 5.75
CA GLU A 210 -27.99 5.94 5.39
C GLU A 210 -27.78 5.05 4.15
N PHE A 211 -28.78 4.25 3.74
CA PHE A 211 -28.77 3.55 2.44
C PHE A 211 -28.82 4.50 1.22
N LYS A 212 -29.18 5.78 1.42
CA LYS A 212 -29.17 6.80 0.37
C LYS A 212 -27.72 7.08 -0.05
N LEU A 213 -27.45 6.90 -1.34
CA LEU A 213 -26.18 7.29 -1.95
C LEU A 213 -26.00 8.81 -1.90
N GLN A 214 -24.80 9.26 -1.57
CA GLN A 214 -24.40 10.66 -1.61
C GLN A 214 -24.03 11.10 -3.03
N ARG A 215 -23.85 12.41 -3.26
CA ARG A 215 -23.57 12.95 -4.59
C ARG A 215 -22.15 12.56 -5.04
N GLY A 216 -22.05 11.85 -6.16
CA GLY A 216 -20.78 11.33 -6.70
C GLY A 216 -20.40 9.94 -6.18
N GLU A 217 -21.21 9.35 -5.30
CA GLU A 217 -20.93 8.04 -4.70
C GLU A 217 -21.32 6.88 -5.61
N SER A 218 -20.47 5.86 -5.66
CA SER A 218 -20.68 4.62 -6.43
C SER A 218 -21.17 3.47 -5.55
N VAL A 219 -21.95 2.56 -6.12
CA VAL A 219 -22.35 1.31 -5.46
C VAL A 219 -21.20 0.29 -5.46
N ILE A 220 -21.05 -0.46 -4.38
CA ILE A 220 -19.91 -1.38 -4.19
C ILE A 220 -20.14 -2.72 -4.92
N HIS A 221 -21.37 -3.21 -4.89
CA HIS A 221 -21.77 -4.48 -5.50
C HIS A 221 -23.28 -4.47 -5.75
N GLY A 222 -23.75 -4.92 -6.92
CA GLY A 222 -25.17 -4.95 -7.28
C GLY A 222 -25.72 -3.63 -7.82
N PHE A 223 -27.00 -3.60 -8.19
CA PHE A 223 -27.60 -2.51 -8.96
C PHE A 223 -28.51 -1.60 -8.13
N LYS A 224 -28.47 -0.29 -8.43
CA LYS A 224 -29.51 0.67 -8.02
C LYS A 224 -30.45 0.92 -9.19
N ARG A 225 -31.72 0.53 -9.05
CA ARG A 225 -32.76 0.71 -10.08
C ARG A 225 -33.88 1.63 -9.61
N GLU A 226 -34.02 1.83 -8.30
CA GLU A 226 -35.14 2.55 -7.69
C GLU A 226 -34.66 3.63 -6.70
N LYS A 227 -35.56 4.55 -6.33
CA LYS A 227 -35.30 5.54 -5.28
C LYS A 227 -35.40 4.88 -3.91
N VAL A 228 -34.57 5.32 -2.96
CA VAL A 228 -34.50 4.75 -1.60
C VAL A 228 -35.66 5.25 -0.75
N SER A 229 -36.62 4.38 -0.44
CA SER A 229 -37.83 4.68 0.33
C SER A 229 -37.60 4.48 1.84
N ALA A 230 -36.57 5.13 2.38
CA ALA A 230 -36.19 4.99 3.78
C ALA A 230 -37.21 5.59 4.77
N GLY A 231 -37.28 4.98 5.97
CA GLY A 231 -38.14 5.40 7.08
C GLY A 231 -37.84 6.80 7.63
N HIS A 232 -38.74 7.32 8.47
CA HIS A 232 -38.62 8.63 9.11
C HIS A 232 -37.89 8.54 10.48
N GLN A 233 -37.47 9.68 11.02
CA GLN A 233 -36.57 9.77 12.18
C GLN A 233 -37.29 10.00 13.53
N ASP A 234 -38.62 10.03 13.55
CA ASP A 234 -39.40 10.63 14.65
C ASP A 234 -39.20 9.95 16.02
N GLY A 235 -38.80 8.68 16.07
CA GLY A 235 -38.49 7.94 17.31
C GLY A 235 -37.07 8.14 17.86
N LEU A 236 -36.19 8.85 17.14
CA LEU A 236 -34.77 8.98 17.48
C LEU A 236 -34.37 10.32 18.11
N LEU A 237 -35.23 11.33 18.08
CA LEU A 237 -34.85 12.70 18.47
C LEU A 237 -34.31 12.78 19.91
N ASP A 238 -34.99 12.17 20.88
CA ASP A 238 -34.53 12.10 22.28
C ASP A 238 -33.19 11.34 22.43
N ALA A 239 -33.02 10.24 21.69
CA ALA A 239 -31.80 9.42 21.75
C ALA A 239 -30.58 10.14 21.14
N MET A 240 -30.79 10.90 20.06
CA MET A 240 -29.77 11.72 19.41
C MET A 240 -29.41 12.97 20.26
N VAL A 241 -30.41 13.62 20.84
CA VAL A 241 -30.23 14.80 21.72
C VAL A 241 -29.45 14.42 22.99
N GLN A 242 -29.73 13.25 23.59
CA GLN A 242 -28.97 12.79 24.76
C GLN A 242 -27.55 12.30 24.42
N SER A 243 -27.29 11.84 23.19
CA SER A 243 -25.99 11.24 22.82
C SER A 243 -25.01 12.16 22.09
N LYS A 244 -25.46 13.33 21.60
CA LYS A 244 -24.73 14.26 20.70
C LYS A 244 -24.50 13.77 19.26
N PHE A 245 -25.02 12.60 18.85
CA PHE A 245 -24.82 12.07 17.49
C PHE A 245 -26.00 12.36 16.56
N GLN A 246 -25.72 12.75 15.31
CA GLN A 246 -26.73 13.14 14.30
C GLN A 246 -27.12 12.02 13.31
N ASP A 247 -26.82 10.76 13.62
CA ASP A 247 -26.75 9.68 12.62
C ASP A 247 -27.15 8.33 13.23
N ILE A 248 -28.07 7.60 12.57
CA ILE A 248 -28.75 6.41 13.12
C ILE A 248 -27.79 5.22 13.08
N LEU A 249 -27.03 5.09 12.01
CA LEU A 249 -26.00 4.06 11.92
C LEU A 249 -24.91 4.27 12.97
N CYS A 250 -24.58 5.52 13.31
CA CYS A 250 -23.66 5.84 14.40
C CYS A 250 -24.20 5.36 15.76
N VAL A 251 -25.50 5.53 16.04
CA VAL A 251 -26.14 4.96 17.23
C VAL A 251 -26.05 3.42 17.22
N LEU A 252 -26.42 2.77 16.10
CA LEU A 252 -26.39 1.30 15.97
C LEU A 252 -24.97 0.72 16.11
N CYS A 253 -23.97 1.35 15.50
CA CYS A 253 -22.59 0.84 15.50
C CYS A 253 -21.86 1.14 16.81
N ALA A 254 -21.88 2.40 17.28
CA ALA A 254 -21.08 2.83 18.42
C ALA A 254 -21.71 2.51 19.78
N TYR A 255 -23.03 2.25 19.83
CA TYR A 255 -23.75 2.05 21.11
C TYR A 255 -24.65 0.83 21.19
N VAL A 256 -24.88 0.05 20.12
CA VAL A 256 -25.83 -1.08 20.17
C VAL A 256 -25.18 -2.46 20.09
N VAL A 257 -24.18 -2.70 19.21
CA VAL A 257 -23.67 -4.08 19.00
C VAL A 257 -22.14 -4.23 18.91
N GLY A 258 -21.39 -3.19 18.53
CA GLY A 258 -19.90 -3.22 18.44
C GLY A 258 -19.28 -4.14 17.37
N ASN A 259 -20.01 -5.15 16.87
CA ASN A 259 -19.47 -6.17 15.95
C ASN A 259 -20.36 -6.49 14.72
N VAL A 260 -21.40 -5.68 14.45
CA VAL A 260 -22.15 -5.77 13.18
C VAL A 260 -21.23 -5.42 12.01
N LYS A 261 -21.21 -6.28 10.97
CA LYS A 261 -20.41 -6.07 9.74
C LYS A 261 -21.27 -5.68 8.53
N ALA A 262 -22.55 -6.08 8.53
CA ALA A 262 -23.50 -5.73 7.46
C ALA A 262 -24.95 -5.66 7.95
N MET A 263 -25.75 -4.84 7.25
CA MET A 263 -27.20 -4.75 7.40
C MET A 263 -27.88 -5.07 6.07
N PHE A 264 -28.84 -5.99 6.08
CA PHE A 264 -29.54 -6.49 4.91
C PHE A 264 -31.02 -6.09 4.93
N VAL A 265 -31.51 -5.56 3.81
CA VAL A 265 -32.89 -5.03 3.67
C VAL A 265 -33.62 -5.64 2.48
N GLY A 266 -34.96 -5.58 2.51
CA GLY A 266 -35.83 -6.23 1.53
C GLY A 266 -36.87 -5.32 0.85
N HIS A 267 -36.84 -4.01 1.11
CA HIS A 267 -37.66 -2.98 0.46
C HIS A 267 -36.94 -2.36 -0.76
N ASP A 268 -37.61 -1.49 -1.53
CA ASP A 268 -37.14 -0.95 -2.83
C ASP A 268 -36.68 -2.07 -3.79
N HIS A 269 -37.61 -2.91 -4.24
CA HIS A 269 -37.37 -4.28 -4.70
C HIS A 269 -36.55 -4.40 -6.00
N GLY A 270 -36.43 -3.32 -6.78
CA GLY A 270 -35.50 -3.24 -7.91
C GLY A 270 -34.03 -3.02 -7.50
N ASN A 271 -33.76 -2.59 -6.26
CA ASN A 271 -32.42 -2.41 -5.74
C ASN A 271 -31.81 -3.73 -5.27
N THR A 272 -30.57 -3.96 -5.67
CA THR A 272 -29.72 -5.09 -5.28
C THR A 272 -28.34 -4.62 -4.80
N TYR A 273 -28.16 -3.31 -4.59
CA TYR A 273 -26.86 -2.74 -4.30
C TYR A 273 -26.43 -2.82 -2.83
N CYS A 274 -25.11 -2.84 -2.62
CA CYS A 274 -24.45 -2.59 -1.35
C CYS A 274 -23.75 -1.22 -1.36
N VAL A 275 -23.70 -0.55 -0.20
CA VAL A 275 -22.90 0.67 0.04
C VAL A 275 -22.30 0.65 1.44
N SER A 276 -21.03 1.02 1.58
CA SER A 276 -20.35 1.05 2.87
C SER A 276 -20.65 2.34 3.62
N ARG A 277 -20.83 2.23 4.94
CA ARG A 277 -21.04 3.36 5.83
C ARG A 277 -20.25 3.12 7.13
N ARG A 278 -19.17 3.88 7.33
CA ARG A 278 -18.26 3.78 8.49
C ARG A 278 -17.80 2.33 8.81
N GLY A 279 -17.62 1.49 7.79
CA GLY A 279 -17.19 0.09 7.95
C GLY A 279 -18.31 -0.92 8.22
N VAL A 280 -19.57 -0.55 8.00
CA VAL A 280 -20.70 -1.49 7.91
C VAL A 280 -21.28 -1.46 6.51
N GLU A 281 -21.49 -2.63 5.92
CA GLU A 281 -22.03 -2.77 4.56
C GLU A 281 -23.57 -2.79 4.57
N LEU A 282 -24.19 -1.79 3.94
CA LEU A 282 -25.64 -1.66 3.82
C LEU A 282 -26.09 -2.23 2.48
N CYS A 283 -26.70 -3.43 2.49
CA CYS A 283 -27.00 -4.22 1.29
C CYS A 283 -28.50 -4.49 1.07
N TYR A 284 -28.99 -4.16 -0.11
CA TYR A 284 -30.32 -4.57 -0.60
C TYR A 284 -30.31 -6.04 -1.06
N GLY A 285 -31.39 -6.77 -0.77
CA GLY A 285 -31.55 -8.17 -1.17
C GLY A 285 -32.02 -8.39 -2.62
N GLY A 286 -32.72 -7.42 -3.23
CA GLY A 286 -33.51 -7.61 -4.46
C GLY A 286 -35.00 -7.78 -4.21
N GLY A 287 -35.67 -8.56 -5.07
CA GLY A 287 -37.08 -8.95 -4.96
C GLY A 287 -37.40 -10.14 -5.86
N VAL A 288 -38.30 -11.05 -5.45
CA VAL A 288 -38.64 -12.27 -6.24
C VAL A 288 -40.12 -12.41 -6.62
N GLY A 289 -41.00 -11.59 -6.04
CA GLY A 289 -42.46 -11.69 -6.19
C GLY A 289 -42.99 -11.65 -7.63
N TYR A 290 -44.00 -12.48 -7.94
CA TYR A 290 -44.63 -12.60 -9.26
C TYR A 290 -45.86 -11.67 -9.42
N GLY A 291 -45.85 -10.51 -8.76
CA GLY A 291 -46.98 -9.58 -8.67
C GLY A 291 -46.92 -8.42 -9.66
N ALA A 292 -48.01 -8.16 -10.39
CA ALA A 292 -48.06 -7.20 -11.50
C ALA A 292 -48.00 -5.69 -11.10
N ALA A 293 -47.92 -5.35 -9.81
CA ALA A 293 -47.78 -3.96 -9.35
C ALA A 293 -46.33 -3.45 -9.39
N TYR A 294 -45.38 -4.36 -9.15
CA TYR A 294 -43.95 -4.09 -8.99
C TYR A 294 -43.15 -5.13 -9.79
N ALA A 295 -43.48 -5.25 -11.08
CA ALA A 295 -42.89 -6.24 -11.97
C ALA A 295 -41.43 -5.87 -12.33
N VAL A 296 -40.50 -6.18 -11.42
CA VAL A 296 -39.06 -6.09 -11.67
C VAL A 296 -38.66 -6.98 -12.85
N SER A 297 -37.80 -6.48 -13.74
CA SER A 297 -37.37 -7.17 -14.97
C SER A 297 -36.52 -8.41 -14.71
N GLU A 298 -35.86 -8.46 -13.55
CA GLU A 298 -35.01 -9.56 -13.09
C GLU A 298 -35.39 -9.86 -11.63
N ARG A 299 -35.64 -11.13 -11.32
CA ARG A 299 -35.93 -11.58 -9.95
C ARG A 299 -34.62 -11.89 -9.26
N THR A 300 -34.46 -11.41 -8.03
CA THR A 300 -33.16 -11.43 -7.35
C THR A 300 -33.29 -11.78 -5.88
N ALA A 301 -32.37 -12.65 -5.43
CA ALA A 301 -32.23 -13.05 -4.02
C ALA A 301 -30.74 -13.03 -3.63
N ARG A 302 -30.43 -12.72 -2.37
CA ARG A 302 -29.05 -12.50 -1.92
C ARG A 302 -28.54 -13.68 -1.10
N VAL A 303 -27.42 -14.29 -1.50
CA VAL A 303 -26.67 -15.21 -0.65
C VAL A 303 -25.70 -14.42 0.24
N ILE A 304 -25.53 -14.88 1.46
CA ILE A 304 -24.58 -14.41 2.47
C ILE A 304 -23.91 -15.66 3.04
N GLN A 305 -22.59 -15.78 2.92
CA GLN A 305 -21.81 -16.94 3.35
C GLN A 305 -20.73 -16.49 4.33
N TRP A 306 -20.64 -17.14 5.48
CA TRP A 306 -19.59 -16.94 6.46
C TRP A 306 -18.65 -18.16 6.48
N ARG A 307 -17.35 -17.93 6.51
CA ARG A 307 -16.29 -18.95 6.56
C ARG A 307 -15.36 -18.62 7.72
N SER A 308 -14.97 -19.59 8.52
CA SER A 308 -13.97 -19.43 9.59
C SER A 308 -12.96 -20.56 9.55
N THR A 309 -11.70 -20.18 9.53
CA THR A 309 -10.54 -21.03 9.81
C THR A 309 -10.08 -20.82 11.25
N ASN A 310 -9.07 -21.57 11.69
CA ASN A 310 -8.49 -21.43 13.02
C ASN A 310 -7.80 -20.06 13.27
N ASN A 311 -7.49 -19.28 12.21
CA ASN A 311 -6.75 -18.01 12.33
C ASN A 311 -7.49 -16.79 11.74
N ASP A 312 -8.54 -16.97 10.94
CA ASP A 312 -9.28 -15.88 10.27
C ASP A 312 -10.73 -16.30 9.93
N SER A 313 -11.65 -15.34 9.80
CA SER A 313 -13.00 -15.56 9.29
C SER A 313 -13.43 -14.51 8.27
N ALA A 314 -13.91 -14.93 7.11
CA ALA A 314 -14.42 -14.03 6.07
C ALA A 314 -15.93 -14.18 5.89
N MET A 315 -16.61 -13.11 5.49
CA MET A 315 -18.00 -13.17 5.06
C MET A 315 -18.12 -12.66 3.64
N SER A 316 -18.86 -13.34 2.77
CA SER A 316 -19.05 -12.96 1.38
C SER A 316 -20.54 -12.94 1.04
N THR A 317 -20.95 -12.09 0.11
CA THR A 317 -22.32 -11.99 -0.37
C THR A 317 -22.36 -11.92 -1.90
N TRP A 318 -23.43 -12.43 -2.49
CA TRP A 318 -23.72 -12.27 -3.92
C TRP A 318 -25.22 -12.28 -4.17
N VAL A 319 -25.62 -11.78 -5.32
CA VAL A 319 -26.99 -11.86 -5.81
C VAL A 319 -27.12 -13.05 -6.76
N LEU A 320 -28.22 -13.79 -6.66
CA LEU A 320 -28.67 -14.79 -7.62
C LEU A 320 -29.82 -14.18 -8.42
N SER A 321 -29.78 -14.32 -9.74
CA SER A 321 -30.82 -13.90 -10.68
C SER A 321 -31.61 -15.12 -11.19
N ASP A 322 -32.92 -14.96 -11.40
CA ASP A 322 -33.72 -15.94 -12.16
C ASP A 322 -33.26 -15.97 -13.63
N GLY A 323 -33.15 -17.17 -14.20
CA GLY A 323 -32.53 -17.43 -15.51
C GLY A 323 -31.00 -17.45 -15.54
N ASP A 324 -30.32 -16.63 -14.72
CA ASP A 324 -28.84 -16.49 -14.72
C ASP A 324 -28.21 -16.78 -13.35
N PHE A 325 -27.68 -17.99 -13.17
CA PHE A 325 -26.97 -18.42 -11.95
C PHE A 325 -25.50 -17.91 -11.88
N VAL A 326 -25.25 -16.67 -12.27
CA VAL A 326 -23.90 -16.06 -12.33
C VAL A 326 -23.46 -15.60 -10.93
N LYS A 327 -22.58 -16.38 -10.29
CA LYS A 327 -22.06 -16.08 -8.93
C LYS A 327 -21.07 -14.91 -8.92
N ARG A 328 -21.56 -13.68 -8.75
CA ARG A 328 -20.71 -12.48 -8.51
C ARG A 328 -20.39 -12.32 -7.02
N GLU A 329 -19.43 -13.08 -6.50
CA GLU A 329 -19.04 -13.09 -5.08
C GLU A 329 -18.29 -11.81 -4.67
N TYR A 330 -18.86 -11.04 -3.74
CA TYR A 330 -18.22 -9.92 -3.05
C TYR A 330 -17.88 -10.31 -1.62
N THR A 331 -16.62 -10.19 -1.21
CA THR A 331 -16.20 -10.48 0.17
C THR A 331 -16.25 -9.21 1.01
N LEU A 332 -17.09 -9.24 2.05
CA LEU A 332 -17.14 -8.22 3.09
C LEU A 332 -15.83 -8.22 3.90
N PRO A 333 -15.39 -7.09 4.47
CA PRO A 333 -14.21 -7.04 5.32
C PRO A 333 -14.25 -8.06 6.48
N GLY A 334 -13.13 -8.76 6.69
CA GLY A 334 -12.97 -9.69 7.81
C GLY A 334 -13.00 -8.99 9.18
N PRO A 335 -13.04 -9.74 10.30
CA PRO A 335 -12.90 -9.16 11.62
C PRO A 335 -11.49 -8.56 11.75
N ARG A 336 -11.44 -7.31 12.18
CA ARG A 336 -10.24 -6.77 12.83
C ARG A 336 -9.92 -7.71 14.00
N THR A 337 -8.73 -8.32 13.98
CA THR A 337 -8.31 -9.25 15.03
C THR A 337 -8.24 -8.52 16.38
N ALA A 338 -8.41 -9.23 17.49
CA ALA A 338 -8.55 -8.64 18.83
C ALA A 338 -7.30 -7.90 19.37
N GLN A 339 -6.22 -7.78 18.58
CA GLN A 339 -5.10 -6.87 18.83
C GLN A 339 -5.27 -5.48 18.18
N GLN A 340 -6.21 -5.32 17.25
CA GLN A 340 -6.87 -4.03 17.07
C GLN A 340 -7.92 -3.90 18.18
N SER A 341 -7.67 -2.98 19.11
CA SER A 341 -8.61 -2.69 20.19
C SER A 341 -9.99 -2.33 19.64
N ILE A 342 -11.05 -2.73 20.35
CA ILE A 342 -12.35 -2.08 20.18
C ILE A 342 -12.10 -0.60 20.48
N PRO A 343 -12.33 0.34 19.55
CA PRO A 343 -12.18 1.74 19.87
C PRO A 343 -13.21 2.06 20.97
N PRO A 344 -12.81 2.67 22.11
CA PRO A 344 -13.80 3.29 22.98
C PRO A 344 -14.63 4.26 22.13
N PRO A 345 -15.94 4.43 22.40
CA PRO A 345 -16.82 5.22 21.54
C PRO A 345 -16.21 6.60 21.30
N ILE A 346 -15.94 6.93 20.03
CA ILE A 346 -15.12 8.08 19.66
C ILE A 346 -15.85 9.37 20.03
N SER A 347 -15.59 9.83 21.25
CA SER A 347 -15.57 11.24 21.60
C SER A 347 -14.44 11.89 20.80
N CYS A 348 -14.76 12.93 20.03
CA CYS A 348 -13.82 13.53 19.09
C CYS A 348 -12.73 14.36 19.81
N ALA A 349 -11.67 13.74 20.33
CA ALA A 349 -10.44 14.40 20.79
C ALA A 349 -9.20 13.47 20.92
N THR A 350 -8.07 13.91 20.35
CA THR A 350 -6.66 13.78 20.83
C THR A 350 -6.08 12.46 21.40
N SER A 351 -5.19 11.83 20.59
CA SER A 351 -3.75 11.54 20.86
C SER A 351 -3.22 10.40 21.78
N VAL A 352 -2.11 9.78 21.30
CA VAL A 352 -1.02 8.97 21.95
C VAL A 352 -1.21 7.46 22.27
N SER A 353 -0.48 6.62 21.49
CA SER A 353 0.49 5.50 21.75
C SER A 353 0.38 4.55 23.00
N VAL A 354 1.03 3.35 23.12
CA VAL A 354 2.15 2.67 22.40
C VAL A 354 2.25 1.11 22.71
N HIS A 355 3.03 0.32 21.93
CA HIS A 355 3.66 -1.02 22.25
C HIS A 355 2.72 -2.29 22.46
N ILE A 356 3.08 -3.61 22.62
CA ILE A 356 4.25 -4.58 22.57
C ILE A 356 3.68 -6.05 22.62
N VAL A 357 4.24 -7.24 22.25
CA VAL A 357 5.34 -7.74 21.35
C VAL A 357 5.34 -9.33 21.28
N PHE A 358 5.63 -9.96 20.11
CA PHE A 358 6.11 -11.38 19.85
C PHE A 358 5.23 -12.62 20.27
N PHE A 359 5.49 -13.91 19.93
CA PHE A 359 6.63 -14.65 19.29
C PHE A 359 6.12 -15.81 18.35
N ALA A 360 6.99 -16.40 17.52
CA ALA A 360 6.70 -17.47 16.53
C ALA A 360 7.12 -18.90 16.95
N ILE A 361 6.81 -19.94 16.12
CA ILE A 361 7.59 -21.18 15.93
C ILE A 361 7.10 -21.98 14.69
N THR A 362 7.95 -22.83 14.10
CA THR A 362 7.78 -23.49 12.78
C THR A 362 7.67 -25.03 12.85
N ALA A 363 7.05 -25.65 11.83
CA ALA A 363 7.28 -27.05 11.42
C ALA A 363 6.73 -27.32 9.99
N GLN A 364 7.36 -28.24 9.25
CA GLN A 364 6.94 -28.69 7.91
C GLN A 364 6.46 -30.15 7.94
N THR A 365 5.56 -30.56 7.03
CA THR A 365 5.87 -31.54 5.97
C THR A 365 4.69 -31.85 5.03
N SER A 366 5.06 -32.21 3.80
CA SER A 366 4.24 -32.55 2.62
C SER A 366 3.05 -33.50 2.81
N LEU A 367 1.87 -33.10 2.27
CA LEU A 367 1.23 -33.78 1.12
C LEU A 367 -0.06 -33.04 0.70
N ALA A 368 0.08 -31.95 -0.05
CA ALA A 368 -1.03 -31.21 -0.64
C ALA A 368 -0.71 -30.81 -2.08
N GLN A 369 -1.58 -31.18 -3.03
CA GLN A 369 -1.59 -30.67 -4.41
C GLN A 369 -3.04 -30.50 -4.87
N ASN A 370 -3.28 -29.56 -5.79
CA ASN A 370 -4.56 -29.24 -6.45
C ASN A 370 -5.64 -28.49 -5.64
N LEU A 371 -5.29 -27.74 -4.59
CA LEU A 371 -6.00 -26.53 -4.15
C LEU A 371 -5.02 -25.49 -3.59
N SER A 372 -4.10 -25.01 -4.44
CA SER A 372 -3.20 -23.90 -4.11
C SER A 372 -3.81 -22.58 -4.59
N ASN A 373 -3.86 -21.57 -3.71
CA ASN A 373 -3.81 -20.19 -4.17
C ASN A 373 -2.49 -20.03 -4.94
N TYR A 374 -2.58 -19.56 -6.18
CA TYR A 374 -1.41 -19.39 -7.04
C TYR A 374 -0.74 -18.05 -6.71
N SER A 375 0.26 -18.11 -5.83
CA SER A 375 1.16 -16.98 -5.54
C SER A 375 2.42 -17.11 -6.39
N LEU A 376 2.85 -16.00 -7.02
CA LEU A 376 4.17 -15.92 -7.64
C LEU A 376 5.23 -15.73 -6.57
N TYR A 377 6.38 -16.38 -6.77
CA TYR A 377 7.49 -16.33 -5.82
C TYR A 377 8.81 -16.09 -6.55
N ALA A 378 9.63 -15.20 -6.01
CA ALA A 378 11.02 -15.09 -6.41
C ALA A 378 11.74 -16.44 -6.22
N GLN A 379 12.62 -16.78 -7.15
CA GLN A 379 13.58 -17.87 -6.97
C GLN A 379 14.68 -17.38 -6.04
N GLU A 380 15.08 -18.20 -5.07
CA GLU A 380 16.19 -17.90 -4.16
C GLU A 380 17.41 -18.71 -4.62
N SER A 381 18.53 -18.02 -4.84
CA SER A 381 19.79 -18.60 -5.31
C SER A 381 20.96 -18.15 -4.44
N GLN A 382 22.06 -18.90 -4.47
CA GLN A 382 23.34 -18.49 -3.91
C GLN A 382 24.32 -18.25 -5.06
N THR A 383 25.00 -17.12 -5.00
CA THR A 383 25.97 -16.63 -6.00
C THR A 383 27.30 -16.32 -5.30
N ASP A 384 28.36 -16.07 -6.07
CA ASP A 384 29.65 -15.64 -5.50
C ASP A 384 29.59 -14.24 -4.83
N SER A 385 28.49 -13.51 -5.00
CA SER A 385 28.14 -12.26 -4.31
C SER A 385 27.05 -12.42 -3.24
N GLY A 386 26.72 -13.65 -2.84
CA GLY A 386 25.77 -13.95 -1.76
C GLY A 386 24.37 -14.38 -2.24
N PRO A 387 23.35 -14.31 -1.35
CA PRO A 387 21.99 -14.71 -1.69
C PRO A 387 21.34 -13.71 -2.66
N GLU A 388 20.93 -14.19 -3.84
CA GLU A 388 20.20 -13.42 -4.84
C GLU A 388 18.79 -13.99 -5.03
N LEU A 389 17.79 -13.11 -4.92
CA LEU A 389 16.43 -13.34 -5.37
C LEU A 389 16.33 -12.93 -6.84
N SER A 390 15.65 -13.72 -7.66
CA SER A 390 15.36 -13.35 -9.05
C SER A 390 13.95 -13.78 -9.50
N PHE A 391 13.44 -13.10 -10.52
CA PHE A 391 12.17 -13.42 -11.17
C PHE A 391 12.23 -13.03 -12.65
N THR A 392 12.00 -13.99 -13.54
CA THR A 392 12.20 -13.84 -14.99
C THR A 392 10.86 -13.90 -15.73
N VAL A 393 10.50 -12.81 -16.39
CA VAL A 393 9.29 -12.70 -17.22
C VAL A 393 9.67 -12.79 -18.69
N LEU A 394 8.95 -13.60 -19.46
CA LEU A 394 9.03 -13.61 -20.92
C LEU A 394 7.80 -12.90 -21.51
N GLN A 395 8.03 -11.73 -22.11
CA GLN A 395 7.04 -11.01 -22.89
C GLN A 395 6.95 -11.64 -24.30
N ILE A 396 5.75 -12.07 -24.71
CA ILE A 396 5.48 -12.58 -26.06
C ILE A 396 4.43 -11.67 -26.73
N PRO A 397 4.87 -10.72 -27.58
CA PRO A 397 4.01 -9.77 -28.28
C PRO A 397 3.45 -10.33 -29.61
N ASP A 398 2.27 -9.83 -30.00
CA ASP A 398 1.84 -9.74 -31.40
C ASP A 398 1.94 -11.05 -32.20
N MET A 399 1.29 -12.10 -31.69
CA MET A 399 1.30 -13.43 -32.31
C MET A 399 0.30 -13.60 -33.47
N HIS A 400 -0.84 -12.90 -33.46
CA HIS A 400 -1.88 -12.93 -34.50
C HIS A 400 -2.36 -14.35 -34.90
N TYR A 401 -2.48 -15.29 -33.95
CA TYR A 401 -2.93 -16.66 -34.25
C TYR A 401 -4.32 -16.68 -34.90
N THR A 402 -4.41 -17.33 -36.07
CA THR A 402 -5.67 -17.59 -36.77
C THR A 402 -6.34 -18.89 -36.32
N GLY A 403 -5.57 -19.84 -35.81
CA GLY A 403 -6.02 -21.19 -35.50
C GLY A 403 -5.87 -22.17 -36.68
N ASP A 404 -5.32 -21.76 -37.83
CA ASP A 404 -4.86 -22.70 -38.86
C ASP A 404 -3.33 -22.80 -38.83
N ALA A 405 -2.81 -23.93 -38.35
CA ALA A 405 -1.38 -24.22 -38.31
C ALA A 405 -0.69 -24.15 -39.69
N ASN A 406 -1.44 -24.23 -40.79
CA ASN A 406 -0.93 -24.14 -42.16
C ASN A 406 -1.01 -22.71 -42.74
N ARG A 407 -1.50 -21.72 -41.97
CA ARG A 407 -1.62 -20.32 -42.38
C ARG A 407 -0.25 -19.77 -42.77
N ALA A 408 -0.03 -19.63 -44.08
CA ALA A 408 1.23 -19.16 -44.65
C ALA A 408 1.51 -17.68 -44.32
N CYS A 409 2.79 -17.34 -44.18
CA CYS A 409 3.27 -15.98 -43.91
C CYS A 409 2.99 -15.00 -45.08
N ARG A 410 2.74 -13.74 -44.76
CA ARG A 410 2.50 -12.67 -45.75
C ARG A 410 3.80 -12.16 -46.39
N GLY A 411 4.36 -12.90 -47.35
CA GLY A 411 5.48 -12.41 -48.17
C GLY A 411 6.30 -13.52 -48.85
N PRO A 412 7.21 -13.18 -49.78
CA PRO A 412 7.91 -14.15 -50.62
C PRO A 412 9.26 -14.67 -50.06
N SER A 413 9.78 -14.10 -48.97
CA SER A 413 11.16 -14.34 -48.49
C SER A 413 11.31 -15.49 -47.50
N HIS A 414 10.21 -16.00 -46.93
CA HIS A 414 10.20 -17.20 -46.09
C HIS A 414 9.08 -18.13 -46.59
N ASP A 415 9.39 -19.02 -47.52
CA ASP A 415 8.48 -20.09 -47.98
C ASP A 415 9.21 -21.44 -47.86
N PRO A 416 8.74 -22.39 -47.03
CA PRO A 416 7.56 -22.32 -46.17
C PRO A 416 7.80 -21.54 -44.87
N CYS A 417 6.78 -20.79 -44.45
CA CYS A 417 6.66 -20.11 -43.16
C CYS A 417 5.18 -20.13 -42.79
N THR A 418 4.86 -20.65 -41.60
CA THR A 418 3.48 -20.94 -41.18
C THR A 418 3.23 -20.59 -39.72
N GLU A 419 1.96 -20.56 -39.31
CA GLU A 419 1.55 -20.51 -37.90
C GLU A 419 2.13 -21.70 -37.07
N SER A 420 2.37 -22.85 -37.70
CA SER A 420 3.11 -23.95 -37.05
C SER A 420 4.58 -23.61 -36.75
N ASP A 421 5.20 -22.66 -37.48
CA ASP A 421 6.59 -22.26 -37.25
C ASP A 421 6.69 -21.27 -36.09
N MET A 422 5.73 -20.35 -35.95
CA MET A 422 5.52 -19.58 -34.72
C MET A 422 5.40 -20.50 -33.49
N THR A 423 4.62 -21.58 -33.60
CA THR A 423 4.45 -22.54 -32.50
C THR A 423 5.79 -23.20 -32.11
N LYS A 424 6.69 -23.44 -33.07
CA LYS A 424 8.06 -23.95 -32.83
C LYS A 424 8.96 -22.90 -32.19
N PHE A 425 8.90 -21.64 -32.66
CA PHE A 425 9.65 -20.52 -32.08
C PHE A 425 9.28 -20.30 -30.62
N ILE A 426 7.98 -20.26 -30.29
CA ILE A 426 7.48 -20.14 -28.90
C ILE A 426 7.92 -21.33 -28.04
N ALA A 427 7.86 -22.55 -28.57
CA ALA A 427 8.37 -23.72 -27.86
C ALA A 427 9.87 -23.57 -27.54
N SER A 428 10.67 -23.14 -28.52
CA SER A 428 12.11 -22.90 -28.37
C SER A 428 12.42 -21.76 -27.39
N LEU A 429 11.67 -20.65 -27.44
CA LEU A 429 11.75 -19.55 -26.46
C LEU A 429 11.54 -20.06 -25.04
N LEU A 430 10.47 -20.81 -24.79
CA LEU A 430 10.15 -21.32 -23.45
C LEU A 430 11.21 -22.32 -22.95
N ASP A 431 11.72 -23.20 -23.83
CA ASP A 431 12.71 -24.21 -23.47
C ASP A 431 14.13 -23.64 -23.26
N ASN A 432 14.47 -22.52 -23.92
CA ASN A 432 15.76 -21.82 -23.73
C ASN A 432 15.72 -20.81 -22.58
N VAL A 433 14.67 -19.96 -22.50
CA VAL A 433 14.55 -18.89 -21.49
C VAL A 433 14.13 -19.43 -20.12
N LYS A 434 13.24 -20.43 -20.07
CA LYS A 434 12.69 -21.03 -18.83
C LYS A 434 12.15 -19.98 -17.84
N PRO A 435 11.23 -19.10 -18.25
CA PRO A 435 10.74 -18.00 -17.43
C PRO A 435 9.87 -18.49 -16.24
N ASP A 436 9.82 -17.66 -15.20
CA ASP A 436 8.92 -17.83 -14.05
C ASP A 436 7.48 -17.38 -14.37
N LEU A 437 7.32 -16.46 -15.32
CA LEU A 437 6.02 -15.98 -15.84
C LEU A 437 6.13 -15.67 -17.35
N VAL A 438 5.09 -15.99 -18.10
CA VAL A 438 4.91 -15.51 -19.48
C VAL A 438 3.83 -14.43 -19.52
N VAL A 439 4.10 -13.31 -20.21
CA VAL A 439 3.11 -12.25 -20.42
C VAL A 439 2.85 -12.08 -21.91
N PHE A 440 1.61 -12.29 -22.32
CA PHE A 440 1.15 -12.06 -23.69
C PHE A 440 0.63 -10.61 -23.82
N THR A 441 1.37 -9.74 -24.52
CA THR A 441 1.07 -8.30 -24.58
C THR A 441 0.19 -7.90 -25.76
N GLY A 442 -1.02 -8.47 -25.81
CA GLY A 442 -2.05 -8.15 -26.81
C GLY A 442 -1.77 -8.67 -28.23
N ASP A 443 -2.79 -8.61 -29.08
CA ASP A 443 -2.79 -9.06 -30.48
C ASP A 443 -2.33 -10.52 -30.65
N GLN A 444 -2.89 -11.36 -29.78
CA GLN A 444 -2.53 -12.77 -29.67
C GLN A 444 -3.39 -13.65 -30.58
N THR A 445 -4.61 -13.18 -30.90
CA THR A 445 -5.62 -13.89 -31.67
C THR A 445 -6.14 -13.05 -32.84
N ARG A 446 -6.75 -13.69 -33.84
CA ARG A 446 -7.27 -12.99 -35.03
C ARG A 446 -8.53 -13.57 -35.67
N GLU A 447 -8.70 -14.90 -35.70
CA GLU A 447 -9.80 -15.56 -36.44
C GLU A 447 -10.56 -16.56 -35.56
N GLU A 448 -10.14 -17.83 -35.48
CA GLU A 448 -10.74 -18.85 -34.62
C GLU A 448 -10.26 -18.66 -33.16
N VAL A 449 -10.70 -17.58 -32.52
CA VAL A 449 -10.17 -17.05 -31.24
C VAL A 449 -9.96 -18.13 -30.18
N LYS A 450 -10.95 -18.99 -29.94
CA LYS A 450 -10.82 -20.06 -28.94
C LYS A 450 -9.71 -21.06 -29.29
N LYS A 451 -9.60 -21.43 -30.58
CA LYS A 451 -8.58 -22.38 -31.07
C LYS A 451 -7.19 -21.76 -31.04
N ALA A 452 -7.08 -20.46 -31.33
CA ALA A 452 -5.87 -19.67 -31.17
C ALA A 452 -5.39 -19.70 -29.70
N ILE A 453 -6.28 -19.35 -28.75
CA ILE A 453 -6.02 -19.44 -27.30
C ILE A 453 -5.58 -20.86 -26.90
N ASP A 454 -6.32 -21.89 -27.31
CA ASP A 454 -5.98 -23.29 -27.01
C ASP A 454 -4.58 -23.66 -27.53
N THR A 455 -4.16 -23.12 -28.68
CA THR A 455 -2.90 -23.46 -29.35
C THR A 455 -1.69 -22.82 -28.66
N TYR A 456 -1.73 -21.52 -28.35
CA TYR A 456 -0.60 -20.88 -27.67
C TYR A 456 -0.54 -21.22 -26.19
N SER A 457 -1.69 -21.26 -25.48
CA SER A 457 -1.71 -21.57 -24.05
C SER A 457 -1.22 -23.01 -23.78
N ALA A 458 -1.44 -23.95 -24.70
CA ALA A 458 -0.89 -25.30 -24.59
C ALA A 458 0.65 -25.32 -24.42
N GLN A 459 1.40 -24.36 -24.98
CA GLN A 459 2.86 -24.32 -24.87
C GLN A 459 3.33 -24.00 -23.44
N VAL A 460 2.64 -23.10 -22.74
CA VAL A 460 2.93 -22.75 -21.33
C VAL A 460 2.31 -23.75 -20.36
N ILE A 461 1.10 -24.23 -20.65
CA ILE A 461 0.39 -25.25 -19.85
C ILE A 461 1.17 -26.57 -19.81
N ALA A 462 1.69 -27.04 -20.94
CA ALA A 462 2.48 -28.28 -21.00
C ALA A 462 3.76 -28.19 -20.17
N ARG A 463 4.35 -26.99 -20.06
CA ARG A 463 5.55 -26.69 -19.27
C ARG A 463 5.24 -26.28 -17.83
N LYS A 464 3.96 -26.11 -17.47
CA LYS A 464 3.46 -25.64 -16.17
C LYS A 464 3.93 -24.24 -15.78
N ILE A 465 4.23 -23.41 -16.78
CA ILE A 465 4.72 -22.05 -16.61
C ILE A 465 3.51 -21.13 -16.32
N PRO A 466 3.51 -20.35 -15.22
CA PRO A 466 2.58 -19.26 -14.98
C PRO A 466 2.45 -18.33 -16.18
N TRP A 467 1.24 -17.86 -16.51
CA TRP A 467 1.06 -16.91 -17.60
C TRP A 467 -0.07 -15.90 -17.36
N ALA A 468 0.07 -14.71 -17.93
CA ALA A 468 -0.92 -13.63 -17.91
C ALA A 468 -1.01 -12.96 -19.29
N MET A 469 -2.00 -12.09 -19.49
CA MET A 469 -2.13 -11.28 -20.70
C MET A 469 -2.70 -9.88 -20.45
N VAL A 470 -2.46 -8.99 -21.41
CA VAL A 470 -3.32 -7.83 -21.72
C VAL A 470 -3.91 -8.00 -23.12
N PHE A 471 -5.00 -7.29 -23.42
CA PHE A 471 -5.66 -7.33 -24.72
C PHE A 471 -5.05 -6.34 -25.70
N GLY A 472 -4.99 -6.73 -26.99
CA GLY A 472 -4.73 -5.81 -28.09
C GLY A 472 -5.98 -5.47 -28.91
N ASN A 473 -5.80 -4.62 -29.93
CA ASN A 473 -6.87 -4.18 -30.82
C ASN A 473 -7.40 -5.28 -31.77
N HIS A 474 -6.58 -6.25 -32.17
CA HIS A 474 -6.99 -7.39 -33.00
C HIS A 474 -7.58 -8.56 -32.20
N ASP A 475 -7.42 -8.58 -30.88
CA ASP A 475 -8.12 -9.56 -30.01
C ASP A 475 -9.64 -9.29 -29.91
N GLU A 476 -10.16 -8.19 -30.47
CA GLU A 476 -11.60 -7.90 -30.49
C GLU A 476 -12.19 -7.97 -31.92
N GLY A 477 -13.40 -8.55 -32.03
CA GLY A 477 -14.13 -8.67 -33.30
C GLY A 477 -13.99 -10.02 -34.01
N GLY A 478 -13.26 -10.97 -33.43
CA GLY A 478 -13.24 -12.38 -33.85
C GLY A 478 -14.48 -13.16 -33.37
N SER A 479 -14.30 -14.46 -33.11
CA SER A 479 -15.41 -15.35 -32.67
C SER A 479 -15.84 -15.18 -31.21
N MET A 480 -15.26 -14.24 -30.45
CA MET A 480 -15.52 -13.97 -29.03
C MET A 480 -15.26 -12.48 -28.72
N SER A 481 -15.92 -11.92 -27.71
CA SER A 481 -15.59 -10.60 -27.15
C SER A 481 -14.46 -10.68 -26.11
N ARG A 482 -13.80 -9.54 -25.80
CA ARG A 482 -12.75 -9.47 -24.75
C ARG A 482 -13.19 -10.07 -23.41
N LEU A 483 -14.44 -9.84 -23.01
CA LEU A 483 -14.97 -10.34 -21.74
C LEU A 483 -15.16 -11.87 -21.76
N GLU A 484 -15.63 -12.43 -22.88
CA GLU A 484 -15.75 -13.89 -23.06
C GLU A 484 -14.36 -14.54 -23.15
N MET A 485 -13.42 -13.89 -23.84
CA MET A 485 -12.02 -14.32 -23.90
C MET A 485 -11.39 -14.36 -22.51
N LEU A 486 -11.47 -13.28 -21.73
CA LEU A 486 -10.93 -13.27 -20.37
C LEU A 486 -11.64 -14.28 -19.47
N THR A 487 -12.95 -14.45 -19.63
CA THR A 487 -13.72 -15.48 -18.92
C THR A 487 -13.22 -16.90 -19.24
N TYR A 488 -12.81 -17.17 -20.49
CA TYR A 488 -12.21 -18.45 -20.86
C TYR A 488 -10.77 -18.58 -20.37
N ILE A 489 -9.94 -17.56 -20.62
CA ILE A 489 -8.50 -17.50 -20.27
C ILE A 489 -8.26 -17.61 -18.77
N ALA A 490 -9.08 -16.98 -17.92
CA ALA A 490 -8.97 -17.07 -16.47
C ALA A 490 -9.36 -18.46 -15.90
N GLN A 491 -9.92 -19.35 -16.72
CA GLN A 491 -10.22 -20.75 -16.35
C GLN A 491 -9.13 -21.74 -16.81
N LEU A 492 -8.16 -21.30 -17.61
CA LEU A 492 -7.11 -22.18 -18.13
C LEU A 492 -6.01 -22.45 -17.09
N PRO A 493 -5.41 -23.66 -17.08
CA PRO A 493 -4.33 -23.99 -16.15
C PRO A 493 -3.18 -22.98 -16.20
N TYR A 494 -2.64 -22.65 -15.03
CA TYR A 494 -1.52 -21.71 -14.83
C TYR A 494 -1.78 -20.27 -15.32
N SER A 495 -3.02 -19.91 -15.67
CA SER A 495 -3.43 -18.54 -15.98
C SER A 495 -3.54 -17.71 -14.70
N TYR A 496 -2.99 -16.50 -14.74
CA TYR A 496 -3.02 -15.48 -13.69
C TYR A 496 -3.80 -14.22 -14.13
N SER A 497 -4.36 -14.20 -15.35
CA SER A 497 -5.13 -13.07 -15.88
C SER A 497 -6.42 -12.84 -15.08
N GLN A 498 -6.63 -11.63 -14.58
CA GLN A 498 -7.77 -11.29 -13.70
C GLN A 498 -8.70 -10.27 -14.35
N PHE A 499 -9.98 -10.25 -13.97
CA PHE A 499 -10.98 -9.32 -14.54
C PHE A 499 -10.73 -7.85 -14.22
N GLY A 500 -10.16 -7.54 -13.06
CA GLY A 500 -10.01 -6.18 -12.57
C GLY A 500 -11.33 -5.53 -12.09
N PRO A 501 -11.30 -4.23 -11.74
CA PRO A 501 -12.49 -3.47 -11.40
C PRO A 501 -13.41 -3.27 -12.61
N THR A 502 -14.72 -3.35 -12.39
CA THR A 502 -15.71 -2.98 -13.43
C THR A 502 -15.86 -1.46 -13.54
N ASN A 503 -16.19 -0.97 -14.74
CA ASN A 503 -16.51 0.44 -15.04
C ASN A 503 -15.34 1.44 -14.97
N ILE A 504 -14.08 0.99 -14.93
CA ILE A 504 -12.92 1.89 -15.01
C ILE A 504 -12.44 2.19 -16.44
N GLY A 505 -12.74 1.31 -17.40
CA GLY A 505 -12.18 1.31 -18.76
C GLY A 505 -11.43 0.00 -19.04
N GLY A 506 -11.47 -0.49 -20.27
CA GLY A 506 -10.86 -1.78 -20.66
C GLY A 506 -11.45 -3.02 -19.95
N VAL A 507 -10.89 -4.19 -20.26
CA VAL A 507 -11.19 -5.49 -19.66
C VAL A 507 -9.88 -6.15 -19.21
N GLY A 508 -9.77 -6.47 -17.92
CA GLY A 508 -8.58 -7.13 -17.38
C GLY A 508 -7.47 -6.18 -16.93
N ASN A 509 -7.81 -5.22 -16.06
CA ASN A 509 -6.80 -4.36 -15.41
C ASN A 509 -6.49 -4.88 -14.00
N PHE A 510 -5.25 -5.29 -13.71
CA PHE A 510 -4.92 -5.96 -12.43
C PHE A 510 -3.45 -5.81 -12.03
N GLU A 511 -3.13 -6.26 -10.80
CA GLU A 511 -1.78 -6.36 -10.24
C GLU A 511 -1.42 -7.84 -10.07
N LEU A 512 -0.15 -8.20 -10.32
CA LEU A 512 0.47 -9.42 -9.81
C LEU A 512 1.67 -9.07 -8.92
N MET A 513 1.62 -9.52 -7.67
CA MET A 513 2.73 -9.45 -6.71
C MET A 513 3.58 -10.72 -6.78
N VAL A 514 4.91 -10.55 -6.75
CA VAL A 514 5.87 -11.63 -6.55
C VAL A 514 6.38 -11.57 -5.11
N SER A 515 6.13 -12.61 -4.32
CA SER A 515 6.51 -12.65 -2.90
C SER A 515 7.86 -13.31 -2.66
N THR A 516 8.51 -12.98 -1.55
CA THR A 516 9.61 -13.78 -1.00
C THR A 516 9.07 -15.06 -0.34
N ARG A 517 9.70 -16.22 -0.57
CA ARG A 517 9.20 -17.51 -0.01
C ARG A 517 9.28 -17.62 1.52
N ARG A 518 10.15 -16.82 2.16
CA ARG A 518 10.44 -16.90 3.60
C ARG A 518 9.64 -15.90 4.44
N ALA A 519 9.54 -14.65 3.98
CA ALA A 519 8.87 -13.57 4.72
C ALA A 519 7.46 -13.26 4.18
N MET A 520 7.06 -13.77 3.01
CA MET A 520 5.83 -13.44 2.28
C MET A 520 5.69 -11.98 1.81
N ASN A 521 6.56 -11.07 2.27
CA ASN A 521 6.70 -9.71 1.74
C ASN A 521 6.78 -9.71 0.21
N THR A 522 6.10 -8.75 -0.42
CA THR A 522 6.24 -8.45 -1.86
C THR A 522 7.68 -8.03 -2.16
N ALA A 523 8.20 -8.56 -3.26
CA ALA A 523 9.56 -8.30 -3.74
C ALA A 523 9.58 -7.54 -5.06
N PHE A 524 8.60 -7.81 -5.94
CA PHE A 524 8.46 -7.20 -7.26
C PHE A 524 6.97 -7.15 -7.66
N ARG A 525 6.58 -6.15 -8.46
CA ARG A 525 5.20 -5.94 -8.93
C ARG A 525 5.09 -5.88 -10.45
N MET A 526 3.94 -6.32 -10.96
CA MET A 526 3.55 -6.15 -12.35
C MET A 526 2.11 -5.61 -12.41
N TYR A 527 1.92 -4.43 -13.00
CA TYR A 527 0.60 -3.89 -13.33
C TYR A 527 0.23 -4.26 -14.76
N PHE A 528 -1.05 -4.51 -14.99
CA PHE A 528 -1.62 -4.89 -16.29
C PHE A 528 -2.77 -3.94 -16.60
N ILE A 529 -2.78 -3.33 -17.78
CA ILE A 529 -3.82 -2.39 -18.22
C ILE A 529 -4.27 -2.70 -19.65
N ASP A 530 -5.58 -2.68 -19.87
CA ASP A 530 -6.16 -2.79 -21.22
C ASP A 530 -6.30 -1.42 -21.88
N THR A 531 -5.54 -1.20 -22.95
CA THR A 531 -5.52 0.04 -23.74
C THR A 531 -6.67 0.15 -24.77
N GLY A 532 -7.59 -0.81 -24.81
CA GLY A 532 -8.75 -0.77 -25.71
C GLY A 532 -8.41 -1.11 -27.17
N ILE A 533 -9.14 -0.50 -28.12
CA ILE A 533 -8.92 -0.65 -29.57
C ILE A 533 -8.08 0.51 -30.13
N ASP A 534 -8.15 1.67 -29.49
CA ASP A 534 -7.65 2.97 -29.95
C ASP A 534 -6.55 3.57 -29.05
N GLY A 535 -6.13 2.84 -28.02
CA GLY A 535 -5.15 3.29 -27.03
C GLY A 535 -5.73 4.19 -25.93
N ALA A 536 -7.05 4.41 -25.90
CA ALA A 536 -7.68 5.38 -25.01
C ALA A 536 -7.80 4.89 -23.56
N VAL A 537 -6.71 5.01 -22.79
CA VAL A 537 -6.73 4.78 -21.35
C VAL A 537 -7.62 5.79 -20.63
N SER A 538 -8.58 5.28 -19.87
CA SER A 538 -9.58 6.06 -19.14
C SER A 538 -9.04 6.59 -17.80
N SER A 539 -9.50 7.78 -17.38
CA SER A 539 -9.23 8.32 -16.04
C SER A 539 -9.63 7.37 -14.89
N GLY A 540 -10.55 6.43 -15.13
CA GLY A 540 -10.87 5.37 -14.18
C GLY A 540 -9.71 4.39 -13.97
N GLN A 541 -9.03 4.00 -15.04
CA GLN A 541 -7.84 3.14 -14.98
C GLN A 541 -6.65 3.88 -14.36
N LEU A 542 -6.48 5.17 -14.67
CA LEU A 542 -5.45 6.00 -14.03
C LEU A 542 -5.63 6.10 -12.52
N ARG A 543 -6.86 6.39 -12.05
CA ARG A 543 -7.17 6.37 -10.61
C ARG A 543 -7.00 4.97 -10.00
N PHE A 544 -7.27 3.90 -10.74
CA PHE A 544 -7.06 2.54 -10.27
C PHE A 544 -5.57 2.23 -10.05
N LEU A 545 -4.70 2.55 -11.01
CA LEU A 545 -3.24 2.35 -10.87
C LEU A 545 -2.66 3.14 -9.69
N ARG A 546 -3.01 4.43 -9.56
CA ARG A 546 -2.57 5.26 -8.43
C ARG A 546 -3.10 4.76 -7.08
N ASN A 547 -4.34 4.28 -7.03
CA ASN A 547 -4.93 3.69 -5.83
C ASN A 547 -4.33 2.33 -5.45
N LEU A 548 -3.73 1.58 -6.40
CA LEU A 548 -2.94 0.39 -6.10
C LEU A 548 -1.60 0.80 -5.48
N SER A 549 -0.80 1.56 -6.23
CA SER A 549 0.53 2.04 -5.81
C SER A 549 0.48 2.76 -4.44
N GLY A 550 -0.45 3.70 -4.26
CA GLY A 550 -0.68 4.40 -2.97
C GLY A 550 -1.35 3.57 -1.86
N ALA A 551 -1.77 2.33 -2.10
CA ALA A 551 -2.24 1.40 -1.06
C ALA A 551 -1.15 0.41 -0.60
N HIS A 552 0.02 0.42 -1.25
CA HIS A 552 1.18 -0.37 -0.83
C HIS A 552 1.98 0.38 0.25
N ASN A 553 2.51 -0.35 1.23
CA ASN A 553 3.30 0.18 2.33
C ASN A 553 4.69 -0.49 2.37
N ASP A 554 5.27 -0.65 1.19
CA ASP A 554 6.57 -1.26 0.93
C ASP A 554 7.20 -0.62 -0.32
N SER A 555 8.49 -0.86 -0.55
CA SER A 555 9.29 -0.24 -1.61
C SER A 555 9.50 -1.14 -2.85
N ALA A 556 8.78 -2.26 -2.98
CA ALA A 556 9.03 -3.20 -4.06
C ALA A 556 8.73 -2.60 -5.45
N PRO A 557 9.71 -2.56 -6.38
CA PRO A 557 9.57 -1.89 -7.66
C PRO A 557 8.56 -2.60 -8.57
N ALA A 558 7.95 -1.82 -9.46
CA ALA A 558 6.93 -2.27 -10.38
C ALA A 558 7.37 -2.15 -11.85
N ILE A 559 6.75 -2.96 -12.71
CA ILE A 559 6.68 -2.73 -14.15
C ILE A 559 5.22 -2.73 -14.61
N LEU A 560 4.93 -2.15 -15.77
CA LEU A 560 3.58 -2.12 -16.35
C LEU A 560 3.55 -2.76 -17.74
N PHE A 561 2.54 -3.62 -17.97
CA PHE A 561 2.23 -4.20 -19.28
C PHE A 561 0.98 -3.56 -19.88
N ALA A 562 1.08 -3.17 -21.14
CA ALA A 562 0.02 -2.67 -21.99
C ALA A 562 0.16 -3.26 -23.41
N HIS A 563 -0.75 -2.94 -24.33
CA HIS A 563 -0.58 -3.29 -25.75
C HIS A 563 -0.19 -2.07 -26.59
N ILE A 564 -1.07 -1.07 -26.68
CA ILE A 564 -0.85 0.13 -27.52
C ILE A 564 0.03 1.13 -26.76
N PRO A 565 1.10 1.66 -27.37
CA PRO A 565 1.97 2.66 -26.72
C PRO A 565 1.25 4.01 -26.51
N PRO A 566 1.46 4.70 -25.39
CA PRO A 566 1.11 6.12 -25.26
C PRO A 566 2.14 7.00 -26.02
N PRO A 567 1.85 8.29 -26.30
CA PRO A 567 2.67 9.14 -27.17
C PRO A 567 4.14 9.30 -26.80
N GLU A 568 4.53 9.09 -25.54
CA GLU A 568 5.89 9.28 -25.03
C GLU A 568 6.90 8.24 -25.57
N TYR A 569 6.40 7.16 -26.19
CA TYR A 569 7.20 6.21 -26.97
C TYR A 569 7.73 6.78 -28.30
N ASN A 570 7.25 7.95 -28.73
CA ASN A 570 7.80 8.62 -29.90
C ASN A 570 9.28 9.00 -29.66
N VAL A 571 10.08 8.72 -30.68
CA VAL A 571 11.54 8.90 -30.72
C VAL A 571 11.86 9.67 -31.98
N ASP A 572 12.57 10.79 -31.84
CA ASP A 572 12.90 11.68 -32.95
C ASP A 572 13.96 11.07 -33.89
N PRO A 573 14.06 11.52 -35.16
CA PRO A 573 15.00 10.95 -36.14
C PRO A 573 16.48 11.02 -35.73
N ASP A 574 16.84 11.99 -34.90
CA ASP A 574 18.20 12.25 -34.42
C ASP A 574 18.47 11.67 -33.00
N GLU A 575 17.46 11.11 -32.34
CA GLU A 575 17.58 10.53 -30.99
C GLU A 575 18.25 9.15 -31.03
N GLN A 576 19.32 8.95 -30.24
CA GLN A 576 20.08 7.70 -30.25
C GLN A 576 19.53 6.67 -29.27
N LEU A 577 18.91 5.62 -29.83
CA LEU A 577 18.45 4.44 -29.10
C LEU A 577 19.62 3.64 -28.53
N GLN A 578 19.64 3.45 -27.21
CA GLN A 578 20.68 2.68 -26.53
C GLN A 578 20.48 1.16 -26.63
N HIS A 579 19.25 0.70 -26.89
CA HIS A 579 18.92 -0.73 -26.98
C HIS A 579 17.79 -0.98 -27.99
N GLY A 580 17.91 -2.08 -28.73
CA GLY A 580 16.97 -2.48 -29.78
C GLY A 580 16.98 -1.53 -30.98
N LYS A 581 15.89 -1.55 -31.76
CA LYS A 581 15.75 -0.77 -32.99
C LYS A 581 14.31 -0.30 -33.20
N LYS A 582 14.16 0.93 -33.71
CA LYS A 582 12.93 1.43 -34.37
C LYS A 582 12.89 0.90 -35.81
N GLY A 583 11.99 -0.05 -36.08
CA GLY A 583 11.79 -0.65 -37.39
C GLY A 583 10.72 0.08 -38.22
N GLU A 584 9.73 0.69 -37.56
CA GLU A 584 8.62 1.39 -38.19
C GLU A 584 8.23 2.69 -37.46
N ALA A 585 7.16 3.35 -37.93
CA ALA A 585 6.62 4.53 -37.27
C ALA A 585 5.76 4.11 -36.07
N VAL A 586 5.82 4.88 -34.98
CA VAL A 586 5.05 4.59 -33.75
C VAL A 586 3.56 4.89 -33.98
N VAL A 587 2.70 3.93 -33.69
CA VAL A 587 1.24 4.11 -33.72
C VAL A 587 0.72 4.21 -32.27
N SER A 588 0.87 5.41 -31.69
CA SER A 588 0.47 5.67 -30.31
C SER A 588 -1.02 5.98 -30.15
N GLY A 589 -1.57 5.60 -28.99
CA GLY A 589 -2.88 6.04 -28.51
C GLY A 589 -2.93 7.56 -28.22
N PRO A 590 -4.12 8.10 -27.89
CA PRO A 590 -4.27 9.51 -27.53
C PRO A 590 -3.60 9.84 -26.18
N GLN A 591 -3.18 11.11 -26.01
CA GLN A 591 -2.64 11.58 -24.73
C GLN A 591 -3.68 11.44 -23.62
N SER A 592 -3.46 10.48 -22.73
CA SER A 592 -4.39 10.09 -21.67
C SER A 592 -3.98 10.59 -20.29
N GLY A 593 -2.70 10.95 -20.10
CA GLY A 593 -2.10 11.14 -18.78
C GLY A 593 -1.66 9.82 -18.12
N LEU A 594 -1.51 8.73 -18.90
CA LEU A 594 -0.94 7.48 -18.40
C LEU A 594 0.48 7.69 -17.90
N PHE A 595 1.39 8.17 -18.76
CA PHE A 595 2.80 8.36 -18.40
C PHE A 595 2.97 9.28 -17.19
N ASP A 596 2.28 10.44 -17.17
CA ASP A 596 2.23 11.35 -16.03
C ASP A 596 1.83 10.63 -14.72
N SER A 597 0.86 9.71 -14.81
CA SER A 597 0.42 8.90 -13.67
C SER A 597 1.48 7.90 -13.20
N LEU A 598 2.31 7.36 -14.09
CA LEU A 598 3.39 6.43 -13.72
C LEU A 598 4.55 7.18 -13.03
N VAL A 599 4.85 8.40 -13.49
CA VAL A 599 5.80 9.31 -12.84
C VAL A 599 5.27 9.72 -11.45
N GLU A 600 3.98 10.07 -11.33
CA GLU A 600 3.31 10.40 -10.05
C GLU A 600 3.30 9.20 -9.07
N MET A 601 3.20 7.97 -9.58
CA MET A 601 3.24 6.75 -8.76
C MET A 601 4.66 6.41 -8.26
N GLY A 602 5.70 6.69 -9.05
CA GLY A 602 7.10 6.55 -8.67
C GLY A 602 7.63 5.12 -8.44
N ASP A 603 6.76 4.10 -8.30
CA ASP A 603 7.15 2.69 -8.11
C ASP A 603 7.44 1.96 -9.43
N VAL A 604 6.75 2.35 -10.51
CA VAL A 604 6.96 1.81 -11.87
C VAL A 604 8.30 2.27 -12.45
N LYS A 605 9.13 1.32 -12.88
CA LYS A 605 10.47 1.57 -13.44
C LYS A 605 10.57 1.28 -14.94
N ALA A 606 9.68 0.47 -15.47
CA ALA A 606 9.60 0.19 -16.90
C ALA A 606 8.16 -0.12 -17.34
N MET A 607 7.84 0.24 -18.58
CA MET A 607 6.61 -0.09 -19.27
C MET A 607 6.93 -0.95 -20.51
N PHE A 608 6.08 -1.94 -20.78
CA PHE A 608 6.25 -2.88 -21.89
C PHE A 608 5.00 -2.96 -22.76
N VAL A 609 5.20 -2.88 -24.08
CA VAL A 609 4.15 -2.76 -25.11
C VAL A 609 4.41 -3.69 -26.32
N GLY A 610 3.40 -3.83 -27.17
CA GLY A 610 3.46 -4.50 -28.48
C GLY A 610 3.09 -3.53 -29.59
N HIS A 611 2.15 -3.91 -30.44
CA HIS A 611 1.43 -3.08 -31.44
C HIS A 611 2.26 -2.64 -32.66
N ASP A 612 3.43 -2.03 -32.46
CA ASP A 612 4.36 -1.72 -33.55
C ASP A 612 5.35 -2.90 -33.70
N HIS A 613 4.95 -3.93 -34.44
CA HIS A 613 5.61 -5.24 -34.44
C HIS A 613 7.09 -5.23 -34.93
N ASP A 614 7.49 -4.28 -35.78
CA ASP A 614 8.87 -4.13 -36.25
C ASP A 614 9.73 -3.26 -35.28
N ASN A 615 9.14 -2.64 -34.25
CA ASN A 615 9.83 -1.91 -33.18
C ASN A 615 10.20 -2.85 -32.02
N ASN A 616 11.47 -2.82 -31.57
CA ASN A 616 11.92 -3.58 -30.39
C ASN A 616 12.89 -2.80 -29.49
N TYR A 617 12.84 -1.47 -29.55
CA TYR A 617 13.70 -0.60 -28.74
C TYR A 617 13.21 -0.39 -27.31
N CYS A 618 14.09 0.13 -26.46
CA CYS A 618 13.75 0.81 -25.22
C CYS A 618 14.19 2.27 -25.30
N VAL A 619 13.47 3.16 -24.64
CA VAL A 619 13.83 4.59 -24.49
C VAL A 619 13.43 5.10 -23.11
N GLU A 620 14.32 5.83 -22.43
CA GLU A 620 13.98 6.40 -21.12
C GLU A 620 13.21 7.73 -21.27
N ARG A 621 12.20 7.90 -20.43
CA ARG A 621 11.51 9.17 -20.17
C ARG A 621 11.34 9.30 -18.65
N SER A 622 11.81 10.38 -18.05
CA SER A 622 11.64 10.70 -16.61
C SER A 622 11.97 9.56 -15.62
N GLY A 623 13.04 8.80 -15.86
CA GLY A 623 13.42 7.66 -15.00
C GLY A 623 12.59 6.38 -15.20
N ILE A 624 11.73 6.32 -16.22
CA ILE A 624 10.95 5.15 -16.63
C ILE A 624 11.38 4.71 -18.03
N GLU A 625 11.71 3.43 -18.18
CA GLU A 625 12.04 2.82 -19.48
C GLU A 625 10.79 2.41 -20.25
N LEU A 626 10.66 2.87 -21.49
CA LEU A 626 9.55 2.60 -22.40
C LEU A 626 10.01 1.59 -23.47
N CYS A 627 9.61 0.33 -23.35
CA CYS A 627 10.17 -0.80 -24.11
C CYS A 627 9.14 -1.54 -24.99
N TYR A 628 9.41 -1.64 -26.30
CA TYR A 628 8.67 -2.55 -27.19
C TYR A 628 9.15 -4.00 -27.04
N GLY A 629 8.22 -4.96 -27.14
CA GLY A 629 8.53 -6.39 -27.14
C GLY A 629 9.13 -6.92 -28.45
N GLY A 630 8.96 -6.20 -29.57
CA GLY A 630 9.14 -6.75 -30.93
C GLY A 630 7.88 -7.45 -31.45
N GLY A 631 8.03 -8.32 -32.45
CA GLY A 631 6.94 -9.10 -33.03
C GLY A 631 7.29 -10.59 -33.08
N SER A 632 6.52 -11.43 -32.35
CA SER A 632 6.70 -12.89 -32.34
C SER A 632 5.85 -13.62 -33.40
N GLY A 633 4.86 -12.94 -34.01
CA GLY A 633 3.88 -13.56 -34.90
C GLY A 633 4.42 -14.08 -36.23
N TYR A 634 3.85 -15.17 -36.73
CA TYR A 634 4.04 -15.69 -38.10
C TYR A 634 2.67 -15.77 -38.79
N GLY A 635 2.61 -16.23 -40.04
CA GLY A 635 1.35 -16.47 -40.74
C GLY A 635 0.58 -15.17 -41.06
N ALA A 636 -0.48 -14.90 -40.30
CA ALA A 636 -1.33 -13.73 -40.52
C ALA A 636 -0.82 -12.42 -39.89
N ALA A 637 0.22 -12.48 -39.05
CA ALA A 637 0.89 -11.31 -38.49
C ALA A 637 1.36 -10.35 -39.60
N TYR A 638 1.24 -9.04 -39.35
CA TYR A 638 1.94 -8.01 -40.11
C TYR A 638 3.40 -7.95 -39.62
N ASN A 639 4.35 -7.66 -40.50
CA ASN A 639 5.77 -7.32 -40.24
C ASN A 639 6.36 -7.11 -41.64
N LEU A 640 7.49 -6.41 -41.77
CA LEU A 640 8.31 -6.56 -42.97
C LEU A 640 8.75 -8.03 -43.14
N ALA A 641 8.68 -8.55 -44.36
CA ALA A 641 8.98 -9.97 -44.66
C ALA A 641 10.48 -10.34 -44.52
N GLN A 642 11.30 -9.44 -43.95
CA GLN A 642 12.72 -9.60 -43.64
C GLN A 642 13.02 -9.27 -42.16
N ALA A 643 12.01 -8.91 -41.37
CA ALA A 643 12.17 -8.56 -39.97
C ALA A 643 12.39 -9.82 -39.11
N PRO A 644 13.34 -9.78 -38.15
CA PRO A 644 13.57 -10.89 -37.23
C PRO A 644 12.36 -11.07 -36.30
N ARG A 645 11.98 -12.33 -36.07
CA ARG A 645 10.90 -12.68 -35.14
C ARG A 645 11.46 -12.67 -33.73
N THR A 646 10.86 -11.88 -32.85
CA THR A 646 11.46 -11.53 -31.56
C THR A 646 10.46 -11.55 -30.40
N ALA A 647 10.98 -11.90 -29.22
CA ALA A 647 10.31 -11.80 -27.94
C ALA A 647 11.27 -11.14 -26.94
N ARG A 648 10.75 -10.53 -25.88
CA ARG A 648 11.56 -9.82 -24.87
C ARG A 648 11.58 -10.60 -23.56
N VAL A 649 12.76 -10.80 -22.99
CA VAL A 649 12.91 -11.27 -21.61
C VAL A 649 13.14 -10.07 -20.70
N ILE A 650 12.55 -10.11 -19.51
CA ILE A 650 12.67 -9.10 -18.46
C ILE A 650 13.06 -9.86 -17.19
N GLN A 651 14.12 -9.45 -16.51
CA GLN A 651 14.60 -10.12 -15.30
C GLN A 651 14.73 -9.09 -14.18
N TRP A 652 13.91 -9.27 -13.15
CA TRP A 652 14.12 -8.60 -11.86
C TRP A 652 15.09 -9.45 -11.01
N LYS A 653 15.98 -8.76 -10.30
CA LYS A 653 16.89 -9.31 -9.29
C LYS A 653 16.82 -8.45 -8.02
N ARG A 654 17.02 -9.08 -6.86
CA ARG A 654 17.39 -8.40 -5.61
C ARG A 654 18.50 -9.17 -4.92
N ASN A 655 19.59 -8.47 -4.63
CA ASN A 655 20.70 -8.96 -3.83
C ASN A 655 21.08 -7.90 -2.78
N GLN A 656 22.26 -7.98 -2.16
CA GLN A 656 22.67 -7.03 -1.11
C GLN A 656 22.77 -5.58 -1.58
N PHE A 657 22.95 -5.33 -2.88
CA PHE A 657 23.04 -3.99 -3.48
C PHE A 657 21.65 -3.40 -3.83
N GLY A 658 20.56 -4.06 -3.43
CA GLY A 658 19.19 -3.62 -3.68
C GLY A 658 18.54 -4.30 -4.89
N ASP A 659 17.59 -3.60 -5.51
CA ASP A 659 16.80 -4.09 -6.65
C ASP A 659 17.42 -3.69 -7.99
N GLY A 660 17.30 -4.56 -8.99
CA GLY A 660 17.65 -4.28 -10.38
C GLY A 660 16.68 -4.95 -11.34
N ILE A 661 16.49 -4.32 -12.51
CA ILE A 661 15.68 -4.85 -13.61
C ILE A 661 16.50 -4.75 -14.89
N SER A 662 16.68 -5.87 -15.58
CA SER A 662 17.32 -5.95 -16.89
C SER A 662 16.36 -6.53 -17.94
N THR A 663 16.70 -6.37 -19.21
CA THR A 663 15.97 -6.94 -20.34
C THR A 663 16.91 -7.38 -21.46
N TRP A 664 16.47 -8.31 -22.29
CA TRP A 664 17.12 -8.60 -23.58
C TRP A 664 16.09 -9.11 -24.58
N ILE A 665 16.45 -9.04 -25.86
CA ILE A 665 15.65 -9.52 -26.97
C ILE A 665 16.15 -10.92 -27.34
N GLN A 666 15.24 -11.88 -27.49
CA GLN A 666 15.52 -13.21 -28.03
C GLN A 666 14.95 -13.29 -29.46
N THR A 667 15.74 -13.84 -30.39
CA THR A 667 15.40 -13.87 -31.83
C THR A 667 15.23 -15.31 -32.31
N ASP A 668 14.38 -15.55 -33.31
CA ASP A 668 14.32 -16.90 -33.91
C ASP A 668 15.67 -17.28 -34.52
N GLY A 669 16.21 -18.42 -34.09
CA GLY A 669 17.55 -18.89 -34.42
C GLY A 669 18.71 -18.30 -33.59
N ASP A 670 18.51 -17.27 -32.77
CA ASP A 670 19.56 -16.68 -31.91
C ASP A 670 19.05 -16.35 -30.49
N PHE A 671 19.58 -17.10 -29.52
CA PHE A 671 19.26 -16.99 -28.09
C PHE A 671 20.39 -16.32 -27.26
N THR A 672 21.29 -15.59 -27.92
CA THR A 672 22.43 -14.92 -27.26
C THR A 672 21.96 -13.79 -26.34
N LYS A 673 22.31 -13.87 -25.04
CA LYS A 673 21.89 -12.89 -24.02
C LYS A 673 22.59 -11.54 -24.19
N HIS A 674 22.00 -10.65 -25.00
CA HIS A 674 22.40 -9.25 -25.10
C HIS A 674 21.63 -8.38 -24.09
N GLU A 675 22.04 -8.49 -22.82
CA GLU A 675 21.44 -7.80 -21.67
C GLU A 675 21.55 -6.27 -21.77
N TYR A 676 20.47 -5.58 -21.40
CA TYR A 676 20.34 -4.14 -21.26
C TYR A 676 19.68 -3.83 -19.91
N PRO A 677 20.32 -3.03 -19.04
CA PRO A 677 19.78 -2.69 -17.73
C PRO A 677 18.76 -1.55 -17.83
N LEU A 678 17.61 -1.72 -17.19
CA LEU A 678 16.51 -0.76 -17.18
C LEU A 678 16.48 0.07 -15.89
N PHE A 679 16.84 -0.55 -14.76
CA PHE A 679 16.80 0.05 -13.43
C PHE A 679 17.79 -0.64 -12.48
N GLY A 680 18.39 0.13 -11.57
CA GLY A 680 19.20 -0.38 -10.45
C GLY A 680 20.44 -1.17 -10.90
N LEU A 681 20.84 -2.15 -10.06
CA LEU A 681 22.04 -3.02 -10.05
C LEU A 681 23.06 -3.01 -11.21
N GLU A 682 22.63 -2.90 -12.46
CA GLU A 682 23.48 -2.99 -13.66
C GLU A 682 23.45 -1.73 -14.55
N LYS A 683 22.55 -0.75 -14.30
CA LYS A 683 22.37 0.43 -15.18
C LYS A 683 23.54 1.39 -15.08
N ASP A 684 23.86 1.76 -13.85
CA ASP A 684 24.93 2.72 -13.52
C ASP A 684 26.33 2.11 -13.74
N CYS A 685 26.42 0.80 -13.98
CA CYS A 685 27.65 0.08 -14.27
C CYS A 685 28.16 0.21 -15.73
N ARG A 686 27.38 0.81 -16.66
CA ARG A 686 27.83 1.01 -18.05
C ARG A 686 28.59 2.31 -18.28
N SER A 687 28.47 3.27 -17.37
CA SER A 687 29.32 4.46 -17.24
C SER A 687 30.69 4.15 -16.57
N SER A 688 31.43 3.22 -17.18
CA SER A 688 32.90 3.18 -17.19
C SER A 688 33.69 3.30 -15.86
N VAL A 689 33.50 2.39 -14.90
CA VAL A 689 34.56 2.01 -13.93
C VAL A 689 34.60 0.49 -13.75
N LYS A 690 35.80 -0.10 -13.72
CA LYS A 690 36.01 -1.44 -13.14
C LYS A 690 36.24 -1.27 -11.64
N GLN A 691 35.33 -1.71 -10.78
CA GLN A 691 35.58 -1.79 -9.34
C GLN A 691 35.11 -3.11 -8.73
N GLU A 692 35.67 -3.41 -7.57
CA GLU A 692 35.61 -4.70 -6.89
C GLU A 692 34.31 -4.87 -6.08
N GLN A 693 34.13 -6.05 -5.46
CA GLN A 693 33.05 -6.30 -4.51
C GLN A 693 33.06 -5.28 -3.37
N ILE A 694 31.89 -4.73 -3.04
CA ILE A 694 31.64 -3.84 -1.90
C ILE A 694 30.58 -4.51 -1.02
N PRO A 695 30.71 -4.56 0.33
CA PRO A 695 29.75 -5.25 1.18
C PRO A 695 28.65 -4.32 1.70
N HIS A 696 27.39 -4.60 1.37
CA HIS A 696 26.23 -3.92 1.94
C HIS A 696 25.58 -4.73 3.08
N SER A 697 26.29 -4.82 4.20
CA SER A 697 25.70 -5.21 5.49
C SER A 697 26.59 -4.76 6.65
N HIS A 698 26.65 -3.46 6.92
CA HIS A 698 27.35 -2.91 8.08
C HIS A 698 26.56 -1.74 8.69
N ALA A 699 26.39 -1.77 10.00
CA ALA A 699 26.30 -0.52 10.77
C ALA A 699 27.68 0.17 10.65
N LEU A 700 27.76 1.49 10.87
CA LEU A 700 29.08 2.12 10.94
C LEU A 700 29.85 1.47 12.10
N HIS A 701 31.10 1.09 11.89
CA HIS A 701 31.91 0.40 12.90
C HIS A 701 33.04 1.28 13.37
N ALA A 702 33.25 1.38 14.68
CA ALA A 702 34.45 1.99 15.22
C ALA A 702 35.69 1.13 14.93
N GLN A 703 36.77 1.78 14.47
CA GLN A 703 38.08 1.15 14.35
C GLN A 703 38.58 0.69 15.73
N VAL A 704 39.43 -0.34 15.76
CA VAL A 704 39.97 -0.89 17.03
C VAL A 704 41.48 -0.78 17.05
N THR A 705 42.01 0.19 17.81
CA THR A 705 43.45 0.34 18.06
C THR A 705 43.86 -0.49 19.28
N THR A 706 44.68 -1.52 19.06
CA THR A 706 45.26 -2.31 20.16
C THR A 706 46.51 -1.63 20.71
N ALA A 707 46.31 -0.62 21.54
CA ALA A 707 47.37 -0.05 22.37
C ALA A 707 47.83 -1.06 23.43
N VAL A 708 49.03 -0.88 23.98
CA VAL A 708 49.79 -1.92 24.71
C VAL A 708 49.16 -2.38 26.04
N ASP A 709 48.13 -1.69 26.56
CA ASP A 709 47.41 -2.10 27.79
C ASP A 709 45.87 -1.88 27.73
N ALA A 710 45.30 -1.51 26.57
CA ALA A 710 43.86 -1.35 26.40
C ALA A 710 43.42 -1.47 24.92
N SER A 711 42.21 -1.99 24.68
CA SER A 711 41.50 -1.80 23.42
C SER A 711 40.86 -0.42 23.40
N GLU A 712 41.22 0.38 22.42
CA GLU A 712 40.61 1.68 22.13
C GLU A 712 39.72 1.56 20.89
N HIS A 713 38.56 2.21 20.93
CA HIS A 713 37.62 2.33 19.83
C HIS A 713 37.64 3.77 19.33
N THR A 714 37.75 3.99 18.01
CA THR A 714 37.75 5.33 17.41
C THR A 714 36.82 5.41 16.22
N PHE A 715 36.15 6.55 16.04
CA PHE A 715 35.36 6.84 14.84
C PHE A 715 35.53 8.30 14.43
N THR A 716 35.90 8.54 13.17
CA THR A 716 36.34 9.84 12.66
C THR A 716 35.43 10.33 11.54
N VAL A 717 34.78 11.48 11.75
CA VAL A 717 33.89 12.13 10.79
C VAL A 717 34.56 13.37 10.22
N LEU A 718 34.59 13.51 8.89
CA LEU A 718 34.97 14.75 8.22
C LEU A 718 33.70 15.51 7.78
N GLN A 719 33.47 16.68 8.36
CA GLN A 719 32.42 17.61 7.95
C GLN A 719 32.90 18.44 6.75
N ILE A 720 32.14 18.43 5.66
CA ILE A 720 32.40 19.20 4.44
C ILE A 720 31.21 20.14 4.17
N PRO A 721 31.27 21.40 4.66
CA PRO A 721 30.23 22.42 4.45
C PRO A 721 30.38 23.16 3.12
N ASP A 722 29.25 23.66 2.61
CA ASP A 722 29.15 24.83 1.72
C ASP A 722 30.13 24.81 0.53
N MET A 723 29.91 23.86 -0.40
CA MET A 723 30.74 23.63 -1.58
C MET A 723 30.27 24.35 -2.86
N HIS A 724 28.95 24.53 -3.04
CA HIS A 724 28.34 25.24 -4.18
C HIS A 724 28.83 24.77 -5.57
N TYR A 725 28.90 23.45 -5.83
CA TYR A 725 29.25 22.95 -7.16
C TYR A 725 28.21 23.35 -8.21
N THR A 726 28.69 23.85 -9.36
CA THR A 726 27.93 23.94 -10.62
C THR A 726 28.23 22.75 -11.56
N GLY A 727 29.04 21.80 -11.09
CA GLY A 727 29.55 20.69 -11.89
C GLY A 727 30.43 21.16 -13.05
N THR A 728 31.06 22.32 -12.94
CA THR A 728 31.88 22.94 -14.00
C THR A 728 33.27 23.23 -13.43
N ALA A 729 34.17 22.25 -13.54
CA ALA A 729 35.52 22.29 -12.98
C ALA A 729 36.35 23.55 -13.27
N THR A 730 36.04 24.30 -14.34
CA THR A 730 36.71 25.56 -14.72
C THR A 730 35.93 26.83 -14.33
N TYR A 731 34.91 26.74 -13.47
CA TYR A 731 34.20 27.91 -12.93
C TYR A 731 35.14 28.65 -11.98
N ASN A 732 35.36 29.95 -12.20
CA ASN A 732 36.35 30.75 -11.47
C ASN A 732 35.70 31.48 -10.28
N CYS A 733 36.49 31.73 -9.24
CA CYS A 733 36.08 32.56 -8.10
C CYS A 733 35.89 34.03 -8.48
N GLU A 734 34.85 34.69 -7.94
CA GLU A 734 34.66 36.14 -8.14
C GLU A 734 35.69 36.97 -7.35
N ASP A 735 35.98 36.58 -6.11
CA ASP A 735 37.04 37.16 -5.26
C ASP A 735 38.04 36.07 -4.82
N PRO A 736 39.11 35.82 -5.61
CA PRO A 736 40.02 34.70 -5.39
C PRO A 736 41.02 34.94 -4.24
N TRP A 737 41.07 34.00 -3.28
CA TRP A 737 42.08 33.99 -2.22
C TRP A 737 43.50 33.63 -2.73
N HIS A 738 43.58 32.79 -3.77
CA HIS A 738 44.79 32.52 -4.57
C HIS A 738 44.44 32.41 -6.06
N ASP A 739 45.42 32.45 -6.96
CA ASP A 739 45.20 32.41 -8.43
C ASP A 739 45.98 31.23 -9.05
N PRO A 740 45.33 30.27 -9.75
CA PRO A 740 43.89 30.18 -10.04
C PRO A 740 43.04 29.81 -8.81
N CYS A 741 41.72 29.99 -8.91
CA CYS A 741 40.72 29.59 -7.91
C CYS A 741 39.48 29.10 -8.65
N THR A 742 39.25 27.78 -8.64
CA THR A 742 38.21 27.11 -9.44
C THR A 742 37.59 25.90 -8.72
N GLU A 743 36.48 25.37 -9.24
CA GLU A 743 35.92 24.09 -8.79
C GLU A 743 36.91 22.91 -8.87
N ALA A 744 37.90 22.94 -9.78
CA ALA A 744 38.98 21.96 -9.80
C ALA A 744 39.91 22.08 -8.60
N ASP A 745 40.18 23.31 -8.13
CA ASP A 745 40.99 23.57 -6.94
C ASP A 745 40.24 23.15 -5.67
N MET A 746 38.93 23.41 -5.58
CA MET A 746 38.04 22.81 -4.56
C MET A 746 38.15 21.28 -4.55
N THR A 747 38.03 20.66 -5.72
CA THR A 747 38.10 19.19 -5.86
C THR A 747 39.46 18.64 -5.41
N ALA A 748 40.54 19.40 -5.59
CA ALA A 748 41.87 19.07 -5.10
C ALA A 748 42.01 19.27 -3.58
N PHE A 749 41.43 20.33 -3.00
CA PHE A 749 41.38 20.53 -1.55
C PHE A 749 40.59 19.42 -0.84
N ILE A 750 39.42 19.03 -1.37
CA ILE A 750 38.63 17.90 -0.86
C ILE A 750 39.41 16.59 -0.94
N ALA A 751 40.09 16.33 -2.06
CA ALA A 751 40.95 15.16 -2.20
C ALA A 751 42.06 15.14 -1.12
N ALA A 752 42.71 16.28 -0.89
CA ALA A 752 43.76 16.43 0.12
C ALA A 752 43.22 16.32 1.56
N LEU A 753 42.02 16.83 1.86
CA LEU A 753 41.36 16.62 3.16
C LEU A 753 41.14 15.13 3.42
N LEU A 754 40.59 14.39 2.46
CA LEU A 754 40.35 12.95 2.58
C LEU A 754 41.66 12.17 2.76
N ASP A 755 42.72 12.54 2.02
CA ASP A 755 44.03 11.91 2.07
C ASP A 755 44.86 12.25 3.33
N ASN A 756 44.53 13.34 4.05
CA ASN A 756 45.18 13.71 5.33
C ASN A 756 44.37 13.26 6.57
N VAL A 757 43.07 12.97 6.44
CA VAL A 757 42.19 12.60 7.56
C VAL A 757 41.91 11.10 7.62
N GLU A 758 41.87 10.41 6.47
CA GLU A 758 41.42 9.01 6.35
C GLU A 758 40.09 8.73 7.12
N PRO A 759 39.00 9.49 6.89
CA PRO A 759 37.81 9.45 7.74
C PRO A 759 36.97 8.17 7.55
N ASP A 760 36.34 7.72 8.64
CA ASP A 760 35.38 6.61 8.66
C ASP A 760 34.02 6.99 8.05
N LEU A 761 33.67 8.29 8.09
CA LEU A 761 32.47 8.87 7.48
C LEU A 761 32.74 10.31 7.02
N VAL A 762 32.17 10.71 5.88
CA VAL A 762 32.08 12.11 5.45
C VAL A 762 30.66 12.62 5.60
N VAL A 763 30.48 13.82 6.15
CA VAL A 763 29.16 14.47 6.26
C VAL A 763 29.15 15.78 5.50
N PHE A 764 28.30 15.84 4.47
CA PHE A 764 28.03 17.03 3.68
C PHE A 764 26.90 17.83 4.33
N THR A 765 27.22 19.00 4.92
CA THR A 765 26.27 19.79 5.74
C THR A 765 25.52 20.87 4.96
N GLY A 766 24.96 20.50 3.80
CA GLY A 766 24.18 21.39 2.94
C GLY A 766 25.01 22.31 2.05
N ASP A 767 24.35 22.89 1.05
CA ASP A 767 24.88 23.80 0.04
C ASP A 767 26.08 23.23 -0.72
N GLN A 768 25.84 22.01 -1.20
CA GLN A 768 26.77 21.19 -1.96
C GLN A 768 26.62 21.46 -3.46
N VAL A 769 25.40 21.80 -3.90
CA VAL A 769 25.07 22.23 -5.27
C VAL A 769 24.57 23.67 -5.26
N GLU A 770 24.94 24.47 -6.27
CA GLU A 770 24.44 25.84 -6.43
C GLU A 770 23.25 25.91 -7.39
N ASN A 771 22.01 25.88 -6.87
CA ASN A 771 20.79 25.94 -7.68
C ASN A 771 19.99 27.26 -7.56
N GLN A 772 20.50 28.29 -6.86
CA GLN A 772 19.86 29.62 -6.81
C GLN A 772 20.53 30.64 -7.73
N MET A 773 21.87 30.65 -7.79
CA MET A 773 22.65 31.55 -8.64
C MET A 773 22.89 30.99 -10.03
N VAL A 774 22.82 29.67 -10.21
CA VAL A 774 22.89 28.99 -11.52
C VAL A 774 21.61 28.18 -11.75
N ILE A 775 20.97 28.41 -12.90
CA ILE A 775 19.79 27.66 -13.31
C ILE A 775 20.25 26.40 -14.05
N HIS A 776 20.43 25.30 -13.31
CA HIS A 776 20.76 23.99 -13.86
C HIS A 776 19.53 23.28 -14.44
N THR A 777 19.73 22.48 -15.50
CA THR A 777 18.79 21.40 -15.88
C THR A 777 18.91 20.21 -14.91
N PRO A 778 17.94 19.27 -14.86
CA PRO A 778 17.99 18.14 -13.92
C PRO A 778 19.23 17.24 -14.08
N ASP A 779 19.80 17.15 -15.28
CA ASP A 779 21.03 16.39 -15.52
C ASP A 779 22.30 17.16 -15.13
N GLU A 780 22.26 18.50 -15.13
CA GLU A 780 23.33 19.34 -14.59
C GLU A 780 23.32 19.31 -13.05
N VAL A 781 22.14 19.22 -12.41
CA VAL A 781 22.03 18.95 -10.95
C VAL A 781 22.67 17.60 -10.61
N LYS A 782 22.35 16.52 -11.33
CA LYS A 782 23.01 15.21 -11.16
C LYS A 782 24.53 15.30 -11.34
N LYS A 783 24.99 15.99 -12.39
CA LYS A 783 26.41 16.21 -12.68
C LYS A 783 27.14 16.97 -11.56
N ALA A 784 26.49 17.92 -10.89
CA ALA A 784 27.04 18.59 -9.71
C ALA A 784 27.10 17.63 -8.49
N ILE A 785 26.09 16.78 -8.31
CA ILE A 785 26.08 15.73 -7.28
C ILE A 785 27.20 14.70 -7.51
N ASP A 786 27.38 14.25 -8.76
CA ASP A 786 28.47 13.35 -9.16
C ASP A 786 29.84 14.01 -8.92
N ALA A 787 29.98 15.30 -9.24
CA ALA A 787 31.24 16.02 -9.05
C ALA A 787 31.67 16.10 -7.58
N TYR A 788 30.75 16.44 -6.66
CA TYR A 788 31.09 16.55 -5.24
C TYR A 788 31.31 15.18 -4.59
N SER A 789 30.52 14.16 -4.97
CA SER A 789 30.60 12.82 -4.38
C SER A 789 31.75 11.95 -4.95
N ALA A 790 32.30 12.30 -6.12
CA ALA A 790 33.36 11.55 -6.78
C ALA A 790 34.57 11.23 -5.88
N GLN A 791 35.01 12.16 -5.03
CA GLN A 791 36.22 11.99 -4.23
C GLN A 791 36.06 10.98 -3.07
N VAL A 792 34.84 10.87 -2.50
CA VAL A 792 34.52 9.89 -1.46
C VAL A 792 34.20 8.52 -2.06
N ILE A 793 33.47 8.49 -3.18
CA ILE A 793 33.18 7.27 -3.95
C ILE A 793 34.49 6.60 -4.43
N ALA A 794 35.43 7.38 -4.98
CA ALA A 794 36.71 6.87 -5.46
C ALA A 794 37.56 6.23 -4.34
N ARG A 795 37.48 6.76 -3.11
CA ARG A 795 38.19 6.26 -1.93
C ARG A 795 37.44 5.17 -1.15
N LYS A 796 36.20 4.84 -1.56
CA LYS A 796 35.32 3.88 -0.89
C LYS A 796 34.86 4.31 0.52
N ILE A 797 34.84 5.62 0.78
CA ILE A 797 34.53 6.21 2.09
C ILE A 797 33.00 6.35 2.24
N PRO A 798 32.38 5.84 3.32
CA PRO A 798 30.99 6.13 3.68
C PRO A 798 30.70 7.63 3.73
N TRP A 799 29.56 8.07 3.23
CA TRP A 799 29.19 9.49 3.27
C TRP A 799 27.69 9.73 3.44
N ALA A 800 27.30 10.83 4.07
CA ALA A 800 25.91 11.22 4.30
C ALA A 800 25.70 12.72 4.02
N MET A 801 24.47 13.11 3.64
CA MET A 801 24.12 14.49 3.33
C MET A 801 22.81 14.95 3.98
N ILE A 802 22.82 16.21 4.42
CA ILE A 802 21.64 17.04 4.69
C ILE A 802 21.61 18.21 3.70
N PHE A 803 20.44 18.77 3.44
CA PHE A 803 20.26 19.88 2.50
C PHE A 803 20.38 21.26 3.17
N GLY A 804 21.06 22.18 2.50
CA GLY A 804 21.05 23.60 2.80
C GLY A 804 19.98 24.35 2.01
N ASN A 805 20.14 25.66 1.79
CA ASN A 805 19.20 26.45 0.98
C ASN A 805 19.57 26.57 -0.51
N HIS A 806 20.85 26.57 -0.89
CA HIS A 806 21.28 26.60 -2.29
C HIS A 806 21.11 25.27 -3.02
N ASP A 807 21.06 24.14 -2.31
CA ASP A 807 20.95 22.80 -2.94
C ASP A 807 19.72 22.63 -3.84
N GLU A 808 18.59 23.29 -3.57
CA GLU A 808 17.32 23.08 -4.29
C GLU A 808 16.95 24.28 -5.17
N GLY A 809 16.50 24.01 -6.40
CA GLY A 809 16.02 25.04 -7.34
C GLY A 809 14.94 24.51 -8.29
N ASP A 810 14.53 25.35 -9.24
CA ASP A 810 13.32 25.17 -10.07
C ASP A 810 13.26 23.88 -10.91
N SER A 811 14.39 23.18 -11.12
CA SER A 811 14.50 22.02 -12.02
C SER A 811 14.45 20.65 -11.34
N MET A 812 14.81 20.54 -10.06
CA MET A 812 14.88 19.25 -9.34
C MET A 812 14.64 19.46 -7.85
N SER A 813 13.65 18.76 -7.27
CA SER A 813 13.27 18.92 -5.86
C SER A 813 14.24 18.19 -4.92
N ARG A 814 14.28 18.57 -3.62
CA ARG A 814 14.98 17.79 -2.57
C ARG A 814 14.59 16.31 -2.58
N GLN A 815 13.32 16.02 -2.84
CA GLN A 815 12.80 14.65 -2.91
C GLN A 815 13.43 13.87 -4.07
N ASP A 816 13.64 14.51 -5.22
CA ASP A 816 14.24 13.90 -6.41
C ASP A 816 15.77 13.83 -6.30
N MET A 817 16.41 14.86 -5.74
CA MET A 817 17.84 14.87 -5.42
C MET A 817 18.17 13.77 -4.42
N LEU A 818 17.40 13.63 -3.32
CA LEU A 818 17.64 12.57 -2.34
C LEU A 818 17.33 11.19 -2.92
N ASN A 819 16.34 11.08 -3.83
CA ASN A 819 16.06 9.86 -4.59
C ASN A 819 17.23 9.43 -5.49
N TYR A 820 18.15 10.34 -5.84
CA TYR A 820 19.39 10.07 -6.58
C TYR A 820 20.57 9.82 -5.63
N ILE A 821 20.81 10.72 -4.68
CA ILE A 821 21.87 10.68 -3.65
C ILE A 821 21.84 9.37 -2.85
N THR A 822 20.65 8.83 -2.53
CA THR A 822 20.47 7.55 -1.82
C THR A 822 20.90 6.30 -2.61
N ARG A 823 21.19 6.43 -3.91
CA ARG A 823 21.61 5.32 -4.78
C ARG A 823 23.09 5.36 -5.14
N LEU A 824 23.77 6.47 -4.87
CA LEU A 824 25.19 6.62 -5.17
C LEU A 824 26.03 5.73 -4.22
N PRO A 825 27.15 5.16 -4.71
CA PRO A 825 27.98 4.27 -3.89
C PRO A 825 28.39 4.90 -2.56
N TYR A 826 28.37 4.09 -1.50
CA TYR A 826 28.73 4.47 -0.13
C TYR A 826 27.86 5.57 0.52
N SER A 827 26.73 5.96 -0.09
CA SER A 827 25.78 6.89 0.53
C SER A 827 25.00 6.25 1.68
N TYR A 828 25.01 6.91 2.83
CA TYR A 828 24.25 6.62 4.06
C TYR A 828 23.18 7.69 4.34
N SER A 829 22.95 8.61 3.40
CA SER A 829 21.87 9.61 3.45
C SER A 829 20.50 8.92 3.46
N GLN A 830 19.51 9.43 4.20
CA GLN A 830 18.18 8.78 4.30
C GLN A 830 17.01 9.77 4.27
N PHE A 831 15.87 9.31 3.77
CA PHE A 831 14.60 10.02 3.85
C PHE A 831 14.08 10.08 5.29
N GLY A 832 13.59 11.25 5.69
CA GLY A 832 12.90 11.41 6.97
C GLY A 832 11.43 10.99 6.96
N PRO A 833 10.76 11.05 8.14
CA PRO A 833 9.32 10.84 8.26
C PRO A 833 8.51 11.76 7.32
N LYS A 834 7.52 11.20 6.62
CA LYS A 834 6.76 11.89 5.57
C LYS A 834 5.78 12.97 6.09
N ASP A 835 5.64 13.10 7.41
CA ASP A 835 4.70 13.99 8.10
C ASP A 835 5.38 15.12 8.89
N ILE A 836 6.69 15.28 8.78
CA ILE A 836 7.47 16.40 9.35
C ILE A 836 8.07 17.28 8.25
N ASN A 837 8.57 18.47 8.60
CA ASN A 837 9.25 19.35 7.65
C ASN A 837 10.67 18.83 7.30
N GLY A 838 11.16 19.18 6.10
CA GLY A 838 12.45 18.72 5.58
C GLY A 838 12.40 17.30 5.00
N THR A 839 13.22 17.03 3.99
CA THR A 839 13.28 15.76 3.27
C THR A 839 14.28 14.77 3.90
N SER A 840 15.40 15.29 4.42
CA SER A 840 16.51 14.49 4.98
C SER A 840 16.59 14.63 6.52
N ASN A 841 15.79 13.86 7.26
CA ASN A 841 15.78 13.85 8.73
C ASN A 841 15.98 12.42 9.25
N PHE A 842 17.16 12.07 9.76
CA PHE A 842 17.50 10.66 10.07
C PHE A 842 18.53 10.53 11.20
N GLU A 843 18.81 9.29 11.60
CA GLU A 843 19.89 8.93 12.54
C GLU A 843 20.85 7.91 11.92
N LEU A 844 22.12 7.95 12.32
CA LEU A 844 23.12 6.91 12.05
C LEU A 844 23.74 6.45 13.36
N GLU A 845 23.83 5.13 13.52
CA GLU A 845 24.45 4.46 14.66
C GLU A 845 25.85 3.94 14.31
N VAL A 846 26.81 4.17 15.22
CA VAL A 846 28.15 3.56 15.17
C VAL A 846 28.21 2.46 16.23
N ALA A 847 28.49 1.23 15.81
CA ALA A 847 28.66 0.07 16.66
C ALA A 847 30.13 -0.11 17.09
N ALA A 848 30.31 -0.60 18.32
CA ALA A 848 31.60 -1.04 18.84
C ALA A 848 31.48 -2.44 19.47
N GLY A 849 32.64 -3.07 19.73
CA GLY A 849 32.70 -4.37 20.38
C GLY A 849 32.23 -5.57 19.54
N PRO A 850 32.36 -6.80 20.08
CA PRO A 850 32.06 -8.05 19.36
C PRO A 850 30.57 -8.44 19.37
N ASP A 851 29.72 -7.70 20.09
CA ASP A 851 28.26 -7.88 20.13
C ASP A 851 27.51 -6.93 19.18
N ASN A 852 28.24 -6.03 18.50
CA ASN A 852 27.71 -5.00 17.61
C ASN A 852 26.72 -4.05 18.30
N SER A 853 27.00 -3.71 19.56
CA SER A 853 26.23 -2.73 20.33
C SER A 853 26.55 -1.30 19.87
N THR A 854 25.52 -0.43 19.81
CA THR A 854 25.70 0.99 19.51
C THR A 854 26.54 1.66 20.60
N ALA A 855 27.52 2.45 20.19
CA ALA A 855 28.47 3.13 21.07
C ALA A 855 28.61 4.64 20.79
N PHE A 856 28.19 5.11 19.60
CA PHE A 856 28.11 6.54 19.25
C PHE A 856 26.94 6.78 18.27
N ARG A 857 26.28 7.94 18.32
CA ARG A 857 25.16 8.30 17.41
C ARG A 857 25.34 9.66 16.74
N MET A 858 24.76 9.78 15.54
CA MET A 858 24.70 11.03 14.77
C MET A 858 23.26 11.27 14.32
N TYR A 859 22.70 12.42 14.68
CA TYR A 859 21.39 12.89 14.21
C TYR A 859 21.55 13.88 13.06
N PHE A 860 20.64 13.85 12.10
CA PHE A 860 20.66 14.67 10.89
C PHE A 860 19.29 15.34 10.72
N ILE A 861 19.27 16.66 10.50
CA ILE A 861 18.03 17.44 10.41
C ILE A 861 18.05 18.42 9.23
N ASP A 862 17.05 18.32 8.36
CA ASP A 862 16.90 19.20 7.19
C ASP A 862 16.20 20.50 7.63
N THR A 863 17.01 21.56 7.71
CA THR A 863 16.59 22.91 8.09
C THR A 863 15.70 23.62 7.06
N GLY A 864 15.57 23.05 5.85
CA GLY A 864 14.86 23.64 4.73
C GLY A 864 15.46 24.96 4.24
N LEU A 865 14.79 25.60 3.28
CA LEU A 865 15.22 26.84 2.61
C LEU A 865 15.36 28.09 3.53
N LYS A 866 15.08 28.00 4.83
CA LYS A 866 14.93 29.16 5.75
C LYS A 866 15.28 28.89 7.22
N GLY A 867 16.03 27.83 7.53
CA GLY A 867 16.37 27.47 8.92
C GLY A 867 15.17 27.07 9.80
N ALA A 868 14.02 26.79 9.21
CA ALA A 868 12.73 26.75 9.89
C ALA A 868 12.40 25.35 10.43
N ILE A 869 12.97 24.99 11.58
CA ILE A 869 12.68 23.73 12.27
C ILE A 869 11.23 23.69 12.77
N SER A 870 10.54 22.60 12.43
CA SER A 870 9.15 22.35 12.79
C SER A 870 8.99 21.63 14.13
N SER A 871 7.87 21.82 14.82
CA SER A 871 7.51 21.05 16.02
C SER A 871 7.41 19.54 15.75
N GLY A 872 7.14 19.13 14.51
CA GLY A 872 7.22 17.74 14.07
C GLY A 872 8.65 17.20 14.16
N GLN A 873 9.64 17.92 13.62
CA GLN A 873 11.06 17.55 13.73
C GLN A 873 11.55 17.54 15.19
N LEU A 874 11.15 18.51 16.01
CA LEU A 874 11.48 18.51 17.44
C LEU A 874 10.83 17.36 18.22
N SER A 875 9.66 16.90 17.77
CA SER A 875 9.01 15.70 18.32
C SER A 875 9.72 14.43 17.85
N TYR A 876 10.15 14.38 16.59
CA TYR A 876 10.93 13.28 16.02
C TYR A 876 12.26 13.07 16.78
N LEU A 877 13.06 14.13 16.99
CA LEU A 877 14.31 14.05 17.75
C LEU A 877 14.11 13.52 19.19
N ARG A 878 13.10 14.04 19.91
CA ARG A 878 12.75 13.51 21.25
C ARG A 878 12.32 12.04 21.19
N ASN A 879 11.55 11.65 20.17
CA ASN A 879 11.01 10.29 20.06
C ASN A 879 12.08 9.25 19.72
N ILE A 880 13.08 9.57 18.88
CA ILE A 880 14.20 8.64 18.61
C ILE A 880 15.12 8.53 19.82
N SER A 881 15.53 9.67 20.40
CA SER A 881 16.39 9.71 21.59
C SER A 881 15.78 8.96 22.78
N SER A 882 14.48 9.14 23.05
CA SER A 882 13.78 8.43 24.13
C SER A 882 13.33 7.00 23.80
N ALA A 883 13.50 6.54 22.55
CA ALA A 883 13.35 5.12 22.20
C ALA A 883 14.62 4.30 22.49
N HIS A 884 15.78 4.96 22.53
CA HIS A 884 17.06 4.33 22.88
C HIS A 884 17.12 4.02 24.38
N ASN A 885 17.40 2.76 24.74
CA ASN A 885 17.43 2.27 26.12
C ASN A 885 18.87 2.09 26.62
N ASP A 886 19.72 3.05 26.28
CA ASP A 886 21.15 3.11 26.62
C ASP A 886 21.54 4.52 27.11
N SER A 887 22.81 4.89 27.02
CA SER A 887 23.28 6.23 27.38
C SER A 887 24.46 6.67 26.49
N VAL A 888 24.39 6.26 25.22
CA VAL A 888 25.39 6.57 24.19
C VAL A 888 25.43 8.09 23.93
N PRO A 889 26.62 8.72 23.85
CA PRO A 889 26.71 10.13 23.44
C PRO A 889 26.38 10.30 21.95
N ALA A 890 25.74 11.41 21.63
CA ALA A 890 25.37 11.77 20.26
C ALA A 890 25.96 13.10 19.80
N ILE A 891 25.99 13.33 18.50
CA ILE A 891 26.14 14.66 17.89
C ILE A 891 25.01 14.92 16.89
N LEU A 892 24.77 16.18 16.53
CA LEU A 892 23.76 16.55 15.53
C LEU A 892 24.35 17.40 14.40
N PHE A 893 23.97 17.10 13.16
CA PHE A 893 24.26 17.90 11.98
C PHE A 893 22.99 18.62 11.47
N ALA A 894 23.11 19.92 11.23
CA ALA A 894 22.14 20.76 10.53
C ALA A 894 22.89 21.63 9.49
N HIS A 895 22.18 22.31 8.58
CA HIS A 895 22.83 23.32 7.73
C HIS A 895 22.76 24.71 8.38
N PHE A 896 21.55 25.22 8.63
CA PHE A 896 21.38 26.51 9.31
C PHE A 896 21.78 26.46 10.79
N PRO A 897 22.50 27.49 11.30
CA PRO A 897 22.63 27.73 12.73
C PRO A 897 21.28 28.15 13.36
N PRO A 898 20.88 27.59 14.51
CA PRO A 898 19.87 28.21 15.38
C PRO A 898 20.46 29.45 16.10
N PRO A 899 19.63 30.37 16.63
CA PRO A 899 20.08 31.65 17.18
C PRO A 899 21.12 31.57 18.31
N GLU A 900 21.24 30.45 19.00
CA GLU A 900 22.21 30.24 20.09
C GLU A 900 23.67 30.21 19.63
N TYR A 901 23.92 30.06 18.32
CA TYR A 901 25.25 30.24 17.72
C TYR A 901 25.75 31.68 17.76
N ASP A 902 24.88 32.68 17.95
CA ASP A 902 25.30 34.05 18.18
C ASP A 902 25.90 34.18 19.60
N VAL A 903 27.23 34.08 19.63
CA VAL A 903 28.09 34.18 20.82
C VAL A 903 28.98 35.42 20.73
N ASP A 904 29.42 35.94 21.87
CA ASP A 904 30.48 36.95 21.92
C ASP A 904 31.84 36.29 21.59
N GLU A 905 32.80 37.06 21.05
CA GLU A 905 34.12 36.54 20.68
C GLU A 905 34.91 35.98 21.88
N GLU A 906 34.58 36.41 23.11
CA GLU A 906 35.19 35.93 24.36
C GLU A 906 34.73 34.51 24.77
N ASP A 907 33.61 34.01 24.23
CA ASP A 907 33.09 32.65 24.50
C ASP A 907 33.67 31.58 23.54
N ILE A 908 34.42 31.98 22.50
CA ILE A 908 34.92 31.09 21.46
C ILE A 908 36.10 30.26 21.98
N GLN A 909 35.97 28.93 21.90
CA GLN A 909 36.95 27.96 22.39
C GLN A 909 38.00 27.59 21.31
N GLN A 910 37.60 27.58 20.04
CA GLN A 910 38.45 27.32 18.88
C GLN A 910 37.89 28.03 17.64
N GLY A 911 38.75 28.37 16.69
CA GLY A 911 38.38 28.95 15.40
C GLY A 911 38.08 30.45 15.47
N LYS A 912 37.32 30.97 14.52
CA LYS A 912 37.03 32.39 14.36
C LYS A 912 35.59 32.62 13.89
N LYS A 913 34.92 33.61 14.49
CA LYS A 913 33.73 34.27 13.94
C LYS A 913 34.20 35.22 12.83
N GLY A 914 34.04 34.81 11.57
CA GLY A 914 34.44 35.59 10.40
C GLY A 914 33.37 36.56 9.93
N GLU A 915 32.09 36.25 10.20
CA GLU A 915 30.95 37.07 9.79
C GLU A 915 29.79 37.03 10.81
N HIS A 916 28.68 37.70 10.48
CA HIS A 916 27.48 37.73 11.28
C HIS A 916 26.70 36.41 11.13
N VAL A 917 26.27 35.80 12.24
CA VAL A 917 25.49 34.55 12.26
C VAL A 917 24.16 34.71 11.52
N SER A 918 23.94 33.97 10.43
CA SER A 918 22.70 34.02 9.64
C SER A 918 21.68 33.02 10.16
N SER A 919 21.28 33.19 11.43
CA SER A 919 20.48 32.19 12.15
C SER A 919 19.09 31.96 11.55
N GLY A 920 18.66 30.70 11.53
CA GLY A 920 17.26 30.33 11.38
C GLY A 920 16.37 30.91 12.50
N PRO A 921 15.03 30.97 12.31
CA PRO A 921 14.12 31.46 13.33
C PRO A 921 14.19 30.62 14.62
N GLN A 922 14.06 31.28 15.77
CA GLN A 922 13.96 30.60 17.06
C GLN A 922 12.82 29.57 17.04
N SER A 923 13.17 28.32 17.32
CA SER A 923 12.33 27.13 17.17
C SER A 923 12.21 26.30 18.45
N GLY A 924 13.11 26.47 19.42
CA GLY A 924 13.28 25.55 20.55
C GLY A 924 14.11 24.31 20.22
N LEU A 925 14.89 24.31 19.12
CA LEU A 925 15.83 23.22 18.83
C LEU A 925 16.85 23.06 19.95
N PHE A 926 17.54 24.12 20.35
CA PHE A 926 18.58 24.05 21.37
C PHE A 926 18.05 23.55 22.73
N ASP A 927 16.91 24.08 23.19
CA ASP A 927 16.19 23.55 24.37
C ASP A 927 15.87 22.05 24.22
N THR A 928 15.46 21.61 23.02
CA THR A 928 15.16 20.19 22.74
C THR A 928 16.39 19.30 22.86
N LEU A 929 17.59 19.77 22.43
CA LEU A 929 18.83 18.99 22.58
C LEU A 929 19.26 18.89 24.04
N ILE A 930 19.04 19.94 24.85
CA ILE A 930 19.26 19.91 26.29
C ILE A 930 18.27 18.96 26.99
N GLU A 931 17.01 18.92 26.56
CA GLU A 931 16.01 17.97 27.07
C GLU A 931 16.32 16.51 26.72
N MET A 932 16.90 16.25 25.55
CA MET A 932 17.36 14.91 25.14
C MET A 932 18.58 14.45 25.95
N GLY A 933 19.57 15.34 26.13
CA GLY A 933 20.74 15.13 26.98
C GLY A 933 21.75 14.08 26.50
N ASP A 934 21.49 13.38 25.40
CA ASP A 934 22.44 12.49 24.69
C ASP A 934 23.41 13.29 23.80
N VAL A 935 22.91 14.31 23.09
CA VAL A 935 23.68 15.20 22.21
C VAL A 935 24.70 16.02 23.01
N LYS A 936 25.96 15.98 22.58
CA LYS A 936 27.09 16.71 23.19
C LYS A 936 27.60 17.85 22.31
N ALA A 937 27.38 17.77 21.00
CA ALA A 937 27.77 18.80 20.05
C ALA A 937 26.82 18.90 18.87
N MET A 938 26.68 20.11 18.33
CA MET A 938 25.95 20.42 17.11
C MET A 938 26.92 21.02 16.08
N PHE A 939 26.76 20.64 14.81
CA PHE A 939 27.61 21.02 13.69
C PHE A 939 26.78 21.62 12.54
N VAL A 940 27.22 22.75 12.00
CA VAL A 940 26.53 23.55 10.97
C VAL A 940 27.47 24.10 9.89
N GLY A 941 26.89 24.59 8.79
CA GLY A 941 27.56 25.35 7.73
C GLY A 941 26.91 26.74 7.60
N HIS A 942 26.48 27.08 6.39
CA HIS A 942 25.70 28.28 6.02
C HIS A 942 26.44 29.63 6.11
N ASP A 943 27.17 29.91 7.20
CA ASP A 943 28.02 31.11 7.31
C ASP A 943 29.47 30.75 6.94
N HIS A 944 29.81 30.87 5.65
CA HIS A 944 31.04 30.33 5.03
C HIS A 944 32.36 30.82 5.67
N LEU A 945 32.34 31.96 6.37
CA LEU A 945 33.50 32.59 7.00
C LEU A 945 33.62 32.24 8.50
N ASN A 946 32.65 31.54 9.07
CA ASN A 946 32.67 31.07 10.45
C ASN A 946 33.26 29.65 10.53
N ASP A 947 34.33 29.45 11.31
CA ASP A 947 34.94 28.13 11.53
C ASP A 947 35.05 27.76 13.03
N TYR A 948 34.28 28.44 13.88
CA TYR A 948 34.42 28.40 15.34
C TYR A 948 33.61 27.33 16.08
N CYS A 949 34.06 27.00 17.29
CA CYS A 949 33.30 26.26 18.30
C CYS A 949 33.16 27.09 19.60
N ALA A 950 31.99 27.05 20.22
CA ALA A 950 31.73 27.61 21.56
C ALA A 950 30.79 26.69 22.36
N GLU A 951 30.99 26.57 23.68
CA GLU A 951 30.12 25.76 24.53
C GLU A 951 28.96 26.57 25.11
N ARG A 952 27.74 26.05 24.98
CA ARG A 952 26.54 26.64 25.57
C ARG A 952 25.81 25.55 26.37
N GLN A 953 25.66 25.75 27.67
CA GLN A 953 24.88 24.89 28.58
C GLN A 953 25.22 23.38 28.51
N GLY A 954 26.48 23.02 28.24
CA GLY A 954 26.94 21.63 28.14
C GLY A 954 26.81 21.01 26.74
N ILE A 955 26.47 21.79 25.71
CA ILE A 955 26.51 21.39 24.30
C ILE A 955 27.48 22.33 23.56
N SER A 956 28.41 21.76 22.80
CA SER A 956 29.29 22.53 21.91
C SER A 956 28.58 22.88 20.60
N LEU A 957 28.56 24.16 20.24
CA LEU A 957 28.01 24.68 18.99
C LEU A 957 29.18 24.99 18.06
N CYS A 958 29.31 24.25 16.95
CA CYS A 958 30.46 24.31 16.04
C CYS A 958 30.04 24.58 14.59
N TYR A 959 30.73 25.51 13.92
CA TYR A 959 30.72 25.66 12.47
C TYR A 959 31.78 24.76 11.82
N GLY A 960 31.47 24.27 10.62
CA GLY A 960 32.39 23.44 9.83
C GLY A 960 33.51 24.21 9.13
N GLY A 961 33.40 25.54 9.00
CA GLY A 961 34.16 26.33 8.04
C GLY A 961 33.40 26.47 6.72
N GLY A 962 34.11 26.73 5.63
CA GLY A 962 33.57 26.77 4.27
C GLY A 962 34.57 26.22 3.26
N VAL A 963 34.16 25.23 2.46
CA VAL A 963 35.06 24.49 1.55
C VAL A 963 35.01 25.00 0.11
N GLY A 964 33.90 25.61 -0.32
CA GLY A 964 33.62 25.90 -1.72
C GLY A 964 34.64 26.76 -2.48
N TYR A 965 34.78 26.55 -3.79
CA TYR A 965 35.49 27.46 -4.70
C TYR A 965 34.55 27.76 -5.89
N GLY A 966 35.02 28.49 -6.91
CA GLY A 966 34.14 28.96 -7.98
C GLY A 966 33.11 29.94 -7.45
N ILE A 967 31.82 29.64 -7.64
CA ILE A 967 30.73 30.54 -7.26
C ILE A 967 30.48 30.66 -5.74
N ALA A 968 31.10 29.79 -4.92
CA ALA A 968 30.99 29.83 -3.45
C ALA A 968 31.56 31.14 -2.86
N TYR A 969 30.72 31.90 -2.14
CA TYR A 969 31.10 33.19 -1.54
C TYR A 969 32.34 33.09 -0.62
N ASN A 970 33.14 34.17 -0.59
CA ASN A 970 34.31 34.34 0.28
C ASN A 970 34.65 35.83 0.51
N THR A 971 35.65 36.09 1.34
CA THR A 971 36.43 37.33 1.35
C THR A 971 37.91 37.01 1.08
N ALA A 972 38.57 37.75 0.19
CA ALA A 972 40.00 37.60 -0.09
C ALA A 972 40.86 37.59 1.19
N GLY A 973 41.60 36.50 1.39
CA GLY A 973 42.48 36.28 2.54
C GLY A 973 41.92 35.37 3.63
N SER A 974 40.64 35.00 3.57
CA SER A 974 40.07 33.94 4.42
C SER A 974 40.38 32.56 3.85
N PRO A 975 41.02 31.65 4.62
CA PRO A 975 41.34 30.30 4.16
C PRO A 975 40.09 29.42 4.11
N ARG A 976 39.98 28.60 3.05
CA ARG A 976 38.96 27.54 2.99
C ARG A 976 39.24 26.49 4.04
N SER A 977 38.18 25.95 4.63
CA SER A 977 38.26 25.15 5.86
C SER A 977 37.17 24.08 5.93
N ALA A 978 37.53 22.97 6.57
CA ALA A 978 36.65 21.85 6.90
C ALA A 978 36.91 21.42 8.36
N ARG A 979 35.94 20.76 8.99
CA ARG A 979 36.04 20.35 10.40
C ARG A 979 36.05 18.83 10.54
N VAL A 980 36.99 18.32 11.34
CA VAL A 980 36.99 16.90 11.73
C VAL A 980 36.38 16.76 13.11
N VAL A 981 35.64 15.67 13.32
CA VAL A 981 35.09 15.25 14.61
C VAL A 981 35.55 13.83 14.87
N GLN A 982 36.04 13.53 16.07
CA GLN A 982 36.53 12.20 16.41
C GLN A 982 35.98 11.76 17.77
N TRP A 983 35.21 10.68 17.77
CA TRP A 983 34.82 9.97 18.99
C TRP A 983 35.89 8.93 19.32
N GLN A 984 36.27 8.84 20.60
CA GLN A 984 37.20 7.86 21.12
C GLN A 984 36.67 7.26 22.42
N GLN A 985 36.70 5.93 22.54
CA GLN A 985 36.27 5.22 23.75
C GLN A 985 37.28 4.17 24.18
N THR A 986 37.58 4.15 25.48
CA THR A 986 38.45 3.19 26.15
C THR A 986 37.74 2.63 27.38
N SER A 987 38.29 1.57 27.98
CA SER A 987 37.75 0.98 29.21
C SER A 987 37.66 1.94 30.41
N SER A 988 38.37 3.07 30.38
CA SER A 988 38.45 4.06 31.47
C SER A 988 38.02 5.46 31.10
N ARG A 989 37.94 5.83 29.82
CA ARG A 989 37.62 7.20 29.37
C ARG A 989 36.94 7.20 27.99
N GLU A 990 35.99 8.10 27.81
CA GLU A 990 35.32 8.39 26.55
C GLU A 990 35.46 9.88 26.22
N VAL A 991 35.67 10.23 24.95
CA VAL A 991 35.98 11.57 24.46
C VAL A 991 35.30 11.84 23.13
N ILE A 992 34.83 13.06 22.91
CA ILE A 992 34.59 13.60 21.57
C ILE A 992 35.52 14.81 21.39
N SER A 993 36.35 14.75 20.35
CA SER A 993 37.27 15.81 19.92
C SER A 993 36.83 16.43 18.60
N THR A 994 37.30 17.63 18.32
CA THR A 994 37.21 18.28 17.00
C THR A 994 38.44 19.12 16.70
N TRP A 995 38.69 19.37 15.41
CA TRP A 995 39.69 20.32 14.93
C TRP A 995 39.31 20.85 13.54
N THR A 996 39.71 22.08 13.23
CA THR A 996 39.59 22.65 11.88
C THR A 996 40.83 22.33 11.06
N LEU A 997 40.67 21.97 9.79
CA LEU A 997 41.73 21.87 8.79
C LEU A 997 41.51 22.95 7.73
N ARG A 998 42.59 23.51 7.17
CA ARG A 998 42.55 24.59 6.19
C ARG A 998 43.35 24.21 4.95
N ASP A 999 43.01 24.79 3.81
CA ASP A 999 43.82 24.56 2.61
C ASP A 999 45.25 25.07 2.82
N GLY A 1000 46.22 24.25 2.41
CA GLY A 1000 47.64 24.43 2.73
C GLY A 1000 48.06 24.19 4.19
N ASP A 1001 47.15 24.03 5.15
CA ASP A 1001 47.45 23.84 6.58
C ASP A 1001 46.57 22.76 7.24
N TYR A 1002 47.11 21.54 7.28
CA TYR A 1002 46.47 20.36 7.86
C TYR A 1002 46.91 20.09 9.31
N THR A 1003 47.30 21.13 10.07
CA THR A 1003 47.72 20.94 11.47
C THR A 1003 46.53 20.64 12.40
N LYS A 1004 46.62 19.54 13.17
CA LYS A 1004 45.61 19.18 14.19
C LYS A 1004 45.81 20.01 15.46
N ASP A 1005 45.05 21.10 15.57
CA ASP A 1005 44.76 21.80 16.83
C ASP A 1005 43.49 21.21 17.46
N GLU A 1006 43.60 20.45 18.56
CA GLU A 1006 42.50 19.63 19.07
C GLU A 1006 41.74 20.26 20.25
N LEU A 1007 40.43 20.44 20.06
CA LEU A 1007 39.48 20.82 21.11
C LEU A 1007 38.66 19.59 21.55
N HIS A 1008 38.60 19.31 22.86
CA HIS A 1008 37.68 18.30 23.41
C HIS A 1008 36.30 18.93 23.66
N LEU A 1009 35.26 18.38 23.04
CA LEU A 1009 33.85 18.78 23.19
C LEU A 1009 33.14 18.00 24.30
N PHE A 1010 33.57 16.77 24.56
CA PHE A 1010 33.02 15.90 25.60
C PHE A 1010 34.12 15.04 26.21
N VAL A 1011 34.08 14.81 27.53
CA VAL A 1011 34.94 13.87 28.24
C VAL A 1011 34.16 13.20 29.38
N ALA A 1012 34.20 11.87 29.45
CA ALA A 1012 33.66 11.08 30.57
C ALA A 1012 34.70 10.06 31.08
N GLU A 1013 34.74 9.85 32.41
CA GLU A 1013 35.68 8.96 33.10
C GLU A 1013 34.94 7.72 33.67
N ASN A 1014 35.21 6.54 33.09
CA ASN A 1014 34.61 5.26 33.46
C ASN A 1014 35.24 4.71 34.76
N SER A 1015 34.73 5.18 35.89
CA SER A 1015 35.24 4.91 37.26
C SER A 1015 35.03 3.47 37.78
N LYS A 1016 35.69 2.49 37.14
CA LYS A 1016 35.71 1.07 37.57
C LYS A 1016 37.07 0.55 38.04
N ASN A 1017 37.80 1.32 38.86
CA ASN A 1017 38.90 0.75 39.65
C ASN A 1017 39.22 1.48 40.96
N THR A 1018 38.62 1.04 42.07
CA THR A 1018 39.13 1.32 43.44
C THR A 1018 38.59 0.32 44.47
N THR A 1019 38.96 -0.95 44.35
CA THR A 1019 38.68 -1.96 45.38
C THR A 1019 39.71 -1.89 46.51
N THR A 1020 39.62 -0.88 47.38
CA THR A 1020 40.42 -0.79 48.61
C THR A 1020 39.54 -0.86 49.86
N GLN A 1021 39.99 -1.66 50.83
CA GLN A 1021 39.17 -2.10 51.97
C GLN A 1021 38.95 -0.99 53.00
N LYS A 1022 37.77 -0.97 53.63
CA LYS A 1022 37.54 -0.30 54.90
C LYS A 1022 37.42 -1.33 56.02
N GLU A 1023 38.51 -1.56 56.75
CA GLU A 1023 38.43 -2.12 58.10
C GLU A 1023 37.91 -1.07 59.10
N PRO A 1024 37.31 -1.48 60.24
CA PRO A 1024 36.61 -0.56 61.13
C PRO A 1024 37.45 -0.10 62.34
N THR A 1025 37.69 1.22 62.47
CA THR A 1025 38.27 1.81 63.70
C THR A 1025 37.49 3.02 64.24
N THR A 1026 36.82 2.77 65.36
CA THR A 1026 36.47 3.65 66.49
C THR A 1026 36.80 5.15 66.47
N GLN A 1027 35.76 5.96 66.73
CA GLN A 1027 35.70 7.15 67.61
C GLN A 1027 36.87 8.16 67.68
N THR A 1028 36.54 9.46 67.53
CA THR A 1028 36.46 10.38 68.69
C THR A 1028 35.73 11.70 68.35
N ASN A 1029 35.35 12.47 69.38
CA ASN A 1029 34.54 13.69 69.28
C ASN A 1029 35.35 14.94 68.87
N HIS A 1030 34.71 15.93 68.22
CA HIS A 1030 34.32 17.16 68.92
C HIS A 1030 33.48 18.19 68.12
N ARG A 1031 32.47 18.74 68.82
CA ARG A 1031 31.95 20.13 68.77
C ARG A 1031 31.30 20.69 67.49
N ASN A 1032 29.97 20.64 67.52
CA ASN A 1032 29.03 21.74 67.19
C ASN A 1032 29.40 23.07 67.91
N PRO A 1033 28.80 24.26 67.61
CA PRO A 1033 27.66 24.51 66.70
C PRO A 1033 27.77 25.76 65.78
N ASN A 1034 26.80 25.95 64.87
CA ASN A 1034 25.87 27.11 64.90
C ASN A 1034 24.68 26.96 63.92
N GLU A 1035 23.54 27.56 64.31
CA GLU A 1035 22.35 27.98 63.52
C GLU A 1035 21.70 26.94 62.55
N LEU A 1036 20.53 26.33 62.86
CA LEU A 1036 19.15 26.88 62.95
C LEU A 1036 18.64 27.39 61.57
N ALA A 1037 17.77 26.66 60.83
CA ALA A 1037 16.32 26.41 61.04
C ALA A 1037 15.45 27.68 60.80
N VAL A 1038 14.28 27.66 60.14
CA VAL A 1038 13.09 26.77 60.30
C VAL A 1038 12.26 26.67 58.98
N PRO A 1039 11.55 25.54 58.70
CA PRO A 1039 10.70 25.37 57.50
C PRO A 1039 9.19 25.62 57.72
N PHE A 1040 8.48 26.00 56.64
CA PHE A 1040 7.04 26.34 56.51
C PHE A 1040 6.65 26.06 55.02
N VAL A 1041 5.48 25.53 54.57
CA VAL A 1041 4.19 25.04 55.13
C VAL A 1041 3.69 23.83 54.29
N ALA A 1042 2.77 23.01 54.82
CA ALA A 1042 1.86 22.13 54.03
C ALA A 1042 0.40 22.28 54.54
N PHE A 1043 -0.60 21.77 53.80
CA PHE A 1043 -2.08 21.97 53.91
C PHE A 1043 -2.63 23.24 53.23
N ALA A 1044 -3.90 23.31 52.74
CA ALA A 1044 -4.88 22.28 52.29
C ALA A 1044 -6.16 22.93 51.70
N CYS A 1045 -7.09 22.09 51.22
CA CYS A 1045 -8.56 22.25 51.22
C CYS A 1045 -9.33 23.03 50.12
N PHE A 1046 -10.12 22.25 49.36
CA PHE A 1046 -11.58 22.36 49.11
C PHE A 1046 -12.23 23.54 48.34
N LEU A 1047 -12.98 23.15 47.29
CA LEU A 1047 -14.31 23.65 46.83
C LEU A 1047 -14.73 25.11 47.17
N TRP A 1048 -15.17 25.91 46.19
CA TRP A 1048 -16.46 25.69 45.48
C TRP A 1048 -16.51 26.37 44.08
N ALA A 1049 -17.69 26.45 43.45
CA ALA A 1049 -17.86 26.81 42.04
C ALA A 1049 -18.35 28.23 41.76
N VAL A 1050 -18.06 28.71 40.55
CA VAL A 1050 -18.91 29.58 39.69
C VAL A 1050 -18.86 28.99 38.28
#